data_AF-A0A2S5UZ45-F1
#
_entry.id   AF-A0A2S5UZ45-F1
#
_cell.length_a   1.000
_cell.length_b   1.000
_cell.length_c   1.000
_cell.angle_alpha   90.00
_cell.angle_beta   90.00
_cell.angle_gamma   90.00
#
_symmetry.space_group_name_H-M   'P 1'
#
loop_
_entity.id
_entity.type
_entity.pdbx_description
1 polymer ?
#
loop_
_entity_poly.entity_id
_entity_poly.type
_entity_poly.pdbx_seq_one_letter_code
_entity_poly.pdbx_strand_id
1 'polypeptide(L)'
;MAFEFKVYRDDVLKPNARGEGHEQLREALSELQQNPSSRAYVRLDLHTLFAIPSPVGATELAEWNRKIVPALNKSSASLSSAKLLKDLLEILKDRGDILEPEFWGRLQAQRAEVVLEQLQEGIGQLRPEYPLGVVTLEDITSRLATIGVSGVTPSSITSAAESAGLKVFPAVALPENGVPQALKTIWKQMSRHTEYRTVLDVLLLHRLDELSNVAVIEHLRSGSNSIGLTDIDAARAKGEQSSDTDALQDAQKFLGALREHCKMQSDLNGVVLATLLEFVEARLTRGRPRLTIRDELVSAGIAPADAARLVSAVSASGVAGRKAKGAGLEEVRALLAQAQLAEAERMLSSIDAGEGEEAREHRSVTELLQALRVKKEGAVGRYASALAVRDFVAAEIALRDAIQIDLGDDHLTQLRDALPPPAPRSLQARVDSDAVVLTWATVADESILHSVVRGDEHPPISHTDGTMVTASKAGNSVRDERGSAGQQSTYAVFATRDGKVFSDPAMIAVTLLPVPHAFRAVTHSSGARLTWTRPDLAAGVIVTQTDPSGASQVTQVLRGSELSVEKLTTGTSYHFTIQAIYLLAEGRRLSDSTSITVVPRGVASAVLDLDLSIGTLDGQNALDATWTAPADAEIEFWQFESGADLQPGAHIAPSAVTKLGGRRMSALPGHQRGSATFESPTGIVKVAPLTVTDGGYLVGTPVVTGAAPSPTNIVSEQFGDELRLSWVWPSGDHLMELRWVQESRSRRRRVTHARYRAEGGAKLAGASGISQLTIATVDSLDDREWTSAPIPVEVNLSAESGRASYSLQIKRALFGGKRTIHISARTSDRGIRIPVDVILKQGTIMPMDASEGRTLAQIDLDFTRSSEYAHRLEVEKLQSPFWICLFSRDASLQLEPPATSEMKG
;
A
#
# COMPACT_ATOMS: atom_id res chain seq x y z
N MET A 1 -15.84 53.67 -16.07
CA MET A 1 -16.72 53.55 -17.26
C MET A 1 -18.13 53.29 -16.77
N ALA A 2 -19.14 54.01 -17.27
CA ALA A 2 -20.52 53.79 -16.86
C ALA A 2 -21.06 52.49 -17.45
N PHE A 3 -21.77 51.68 -16.65
CA PHE A 3 -22.40 50.43 -17.10
C PHE A 3 -23.38 50.68 -18.26
N GLU A 4 -23.12 50.04 -19.40
CA GLU A 4 -23.99 50.06 -20.59
C GLU A 4 -24.53 48.67 -20.92
N PHE A 5 -25.85 48.52 -20.98
CA PHE A 5 -26.51 47.23 -21.18
C PHE A 5 -26.12 46.52 -22.49
N LYS A 6 -26.00 47.27 -23.59
CA LYS A 6 -25.70 46.70 -24.91
C LYS A 6 -24.29 46.10 -24.93
N VAL A 7 -23.32 46.84 -24.40
CA VAL A 7 -21.93 46.42 -24.24
C VAL A 7 -21.85 45.21 -23.30
N TYR A 8 -22.48 45.27 -22.13
CA TYR A 8 -22.49 44.16 -21.17
C TYR A 8 -23.09 42.87 -21.76
N ARG A 9 -24.19 42.98 -22.54
CA ARG A 9 -24.80 41.83 -23.18
C ARG A 9 -23.88 41.21 -24.22
N ASP A 10 -23.26 42.03 -25.06
CA ASP A 10 -22.50 41.55 -26.22
C ASP A 10 -21.09 41.07 -25.82
N ASP A 11 -20.46 41.71 -24.83
CA ASP A 11 -19.07 41.42 -24.41
C ASP A 11 -18.96 40.46 -23.22
N VAL A 12 -20.01 40.33 -22.40
CA VAL A 12 -19.99 39.47 -21.19
C VAL A 12 -21.03 38.37 -21.25
N LEU A 13 -22.30 38.70 -21.49
CA LEU A 13 -23.37 37.69 -21.41
C LEU A 13 -23.33 36.70 -22.59
N LYS A 14 -23.14 37.16 -23.83
CA LYS A 14 -23.10 36.28 -25.01
C LYS A 14 -21.90 35.32 -24.99
N PRO A 15 -20.65 35.76 -24.73
CA PRO A 15 -19.50 34.87 -24.71
C PRO A 15 -19.60 33.79 -23.63
N ASN A 16 -20.22 34.09 -22.49
CA ASN A 16 -20.38 33.14 -21.38
C ASN A 16 -21.67 32.30 -21.45
N ALA A 17 -22.47 32.43 -22.52
CA ALA A 17 -23.73 31.69 -22.66
C ALA A 17 -23.54 30.23 -23.06
N ARG A 18 -22.39 29.88 -23.66
CA ARG A 18 -21.98 28.52 -24.06
C ARG A 18 -20.46 28.42 -23.99
N GLY A 19 -19.93 27.20 -24.03
CA GLY A 19 -18.47 26.97 -24.00
C GLY A 19 -17.88 27.10 -22.59
N GLU A 20 -16.58 27.32 -22.52
CA GLU A 20 -15.80 27.24 -21.27
C GLU A 20 -16.31 28.18 -20.17
N GLY A 21 -16.55 29.46 -20.49
CA GLY A 21 -17.06 30.43 -19.52
C GLY A 21 -18.46 30.09 -18.99
N HIS A 22 -19.27 29.37 -19.77
CA HIS A 22 -20.57 28.87 -19.31
C HIS A 22 -20.42 27.74 -18.30
N GLU A 23 -19.54 26.78 -18.59
CA GLU A 23 -19.29 25.63 -17.72
C GLU A 23 -18.66 26.06 -16.39
N GLN A 24 -17.68 26.98 -16.42
CA GLN A 24 -17.07 27.53 -15.20
C GLN A 24 -18.11 28.19 -14.29
N LEU A 25 -19.04 28.98 -14.87
CA LEU A 25 -20.14 29.59 -14.10
C LEU A 25 -21.09 28.55 -13.52
N ARG A 26 -21.45 27.53 -14.31
CA ARG A 26 -22.37 26.46 -13.90
C ARG A 26 -21.78 25.60 -12.79
N GLU A 27 -20.51 25.24 -12.90
CA GLU A 27 -19.77 24.44 -11.92
C GLU A 27 -19.63 25.21 -10.60
N ALA A 28 -19.17 26.47 -10.65
CA ALA A 28 -19.04 27.29 -9.46
C ALA A 28 -20.38 27.44 -8.71
N LEU A 29 -21.49 27.62 -9.44
CA LEU A 29 -22.82 27.66 -8.84
C LEU A 29 -23.27 26.32 -8.27
N SER A 30 -23.02 25.22 -8.98
CA SER A 30 -23.33 23.88 -8.49
C SER A 30 -22.59 23.58 -7.18
N GLU A 31 -21.30 23.90 -7.10
CA GLU A 31 -20.51 23.75 -5.88
C GLU A 31 -21.06 24.60 -4.73
N LEU A 32 -21.46 25.85 -5.01
CA LEU A 32 -22.04 26.75 -4.00
C LEU A 32 -23.42 26.29 -3.51
N GLN A 33 -24.20 25.65 -4.38
CA GLN A 33 -25.51 25.07 -4.03
C GLN A 33 -25.37 23.80 -3.20
N GLN A 34 -24.38 22.96 -3.51
CA GLN A 34 -24.09 21.73 -2.74
C GLN A 34 -23.44 22.04 -1.40
N ASN A 35 -22.56 23.04 -1.37
CA ASN A 35 -21.85 23.49 -0.17
C ASN A 35 -21.93 25.01 -0.04
N PRO A 36 -22.84 25.54 0.81
CA PRO A 36 -22.95 26.97 1.07
C PRO A 36 -21.66 27.61 1.61
N SER A 37 -20.72 26.85 2.16
CA SER A 37 -19.41 27.37 2.62
C SER A 37 -18.35 27.37 1.51
N SER A 38 -18.66 26.87 0.30
CA SER A 38 -17.71 26.86 -0.81
C SER A 38 -17.26 28.28 -1.18
N ARG A 39 -16.01 28.37 -1.66
CA ARG A 39 -15.39 29.58 -2.20
C ARG A 39 -15.19 29.48 -3.72
N ALA A 40 -15.94 28.61 -4.41
CA ALA A 40 -15.81 28.38 -5.85
C ALA A 40 -15.93 29.67 -6.69
N TYR A 41 -16.73 30.65 -6.25
CA TYR A 41 -16.85 31.95 -6.90
C TYR A 41 -15.53 32.74 -6.98
N VAL A 42 -14.55 32.45 -6.13
CA VAL A 42 -13.24 33.14 -6.13
C VAL A 42 -12.45 32.82 -7.40
N ARG A 43 -12.70 31.67 -8.05
CA ARG A 43 -12.07 31.29 -9.32
C ARG A 43 -12.57 32.14 -10.50
N LEU A 44 -13.73 32.77 -10.37
CA LEU A 44 -14.37 33.55 -11.43
C LEU A 44 -13.88 35.00 -11.43
N ASP A 45 -13.73 35.61 -12.61
CA ASP A 45 -13.45 37.04 -12.75
C ASP A 45 -14.71 37.87 -12.50
N LEU A 46 -15.08 38.03 -11.22
CA LEU A 46 -16.34 38.69 -10.84
C LEU A 46 -16.40 40.16 -11.27
N HIS A 47 -15.27 40.87 -11.34
CA HIS A 47 -15.23 42.24 -11.85
C HIS A 47 -15.61 42.28 -13.33
N THR A 48 -15.06 41.38 -14.14
CA THR A 48 -15.40 41.28 -15.56
C THR A 48 -16.84 40.78 -15.75
N LEU A 49 -17.23 39.72 -15.04
CA LEU A 49 -18.56 39.11 -15.16
C LEU A 49 -19.70 40.04 -14.74
N PHE A 50 -19.46 40.95 -13.80
CA PHE A 50 -20.44 41.96 -13.39
C PHE A 50 -20.18 43.35 -14.00
N ALA A 51 -19.18 43.50 -14.86
CA ALA A 51 -18.74 44.76 -15.45
C ALA A 51 -18.53 45.89 -14.41
N ILE A 52 -17.85 45.54 -13.31
CA ILE A 52 -17.46 46.45 -12.24
C ILE A 52 -15.99 46.86 -12.50
N PRO A 53 -15.68 48.15 -12.60
CA PRO A 53 -14.30 48.60 -12.76
C PRO A 53 -13.47 48.27 -11.50
N SER A 54 -12.16 48.14 -11.63
CA SER A 54 -11.27 47.95 -10.47
C SER A 54 -10.13 48.98 -10.52
N PRO A 55 -9.95 49.83 -9.49
CA PRO A 55 -10.76 49.96 -8.27
C PRO A 55 -12.15 50.59 -8.55
N VAL A 56 -13.15 50.29 -7.71
CA VAL A 56 -14.52 50.84 -7.81
C VAL A 56 -14.83 51.77 -6.63
N GLY A 57 -15.53 52.87 -6.89
CA GLY A 57 -16.06 53.76 -5.84
C GLY A 57 -17.49 53.41 -5.39
N ALA A 58 -17.86 53.82 -4.18
CA ALA A 58 -19.21 53.56 -3.62
C ALA A 58 -20.34 54.18 -4.47
N THR A 59 -20.11 55.38 -5.03
CA THR A 59 -21.08 56.04 -5.93
C THR A 59 -21.28 55.25 -7.23
N GLU A 60 -20.22 54.67 -7.78
CA GLU A 60 -20.28 53.86 -8.99
C GLU A 60 -21.01 52.54 -8.75
N LEU A 61 -20.81 51.90 -7.59
CA LEU A 61 -21.54 50.68 -7.19
C LEU A 61 -23.05 50.93 -7.02
N ALA A 62 -23.43 52.07 -6.44
CA ALA A 62 -24.84 52.44 -6.28
C ALA A 62 -25.54 52.61 -7.64
N GLU A 63 -24.86 53.22 -8.62
CA GLU A 63 -25.38 53.32 -9.99
C GLU A 63 -25.39 51.98 -10.72
N TRP A 64 -24.35 51.18 -10.55
CA TRP A 64 -24.24 49.83 -11.12
C TRP A 64 -25.38 48.92 -10.63
N ASN A 65 -25.65 48.87 -9.32
CA ASN A 65 -26.67 48.01 -8.73
C ASN A 65 -28.09 48.31 -9.27
N ARG A 66 -28.39 49.59 -9.58
CA ARG A 66 -29.67 49.98 -10.22
C ARG A 66 -29.81 49.44 -11.65
N LYS A 67 -28.70 49.13 -12.33
CA LYS A 67 -28.68 48.76 -13.75
C LYS A 67 -28.45 47.25 -13.98
N ILE A 68 -27.66 46.59 -13.13
CA ILE A 68 -27.27 45.17 -13.31
C ILE A 68 -28.43 44.19 -13.18
N VAL A 69 -29.30 44.33 -12.16
CA VAL A 69 -30.42 43.41 -11.94
C VAL A 69 -31.46 43.48 -13.08
N PRO A 70 -31.89 44.67 -13.54
CA PRO A 70 -32.74 44.77 -14.73
C PRO A 70 -32.08 44.20 -15.99
N ALA A 71 -30.77 44.39 -16.17
CA ALA A 71 -30.01 43.86 -17.30
C ALA A 71 -30.01 42.32 -17.35
N LEU A 72 -29.73 41.68 -16.21
CA LEU A 72 -29.75 40.22 -16.08
C LEU A 72 -31.16 39.65 -16.28
N ASN A 73 -32.18 40.24 -15.65
CA ASN A 73 -33.59 39.84 -15.82
C ASN A 73 -34.06 39.94 -17.28
N LYS A 74 -33.65 41.00 -18.00
CA LYS A 74 -34.02 41.19 -19.40
C LYS A 74 -33.41 40.12 -20.32
N SER A 75 -32.26 39.55 -19.94
CA SER A 75 -31.48 38.64 -20.79
C SER A 75 -31.62 37.16 -20.39
N SER A 76 -32.14 36.87 -19.18
CA SER A 76 -32.21 35.51 -18.61
C SER A 76 -33.09 34.53 -19.37
N ALA A 77 -34.06 35.02 -20.14
CA ALA A 77 -34.90 34.17 -21.00
C ALA A 77 -34.17 33.72 -22.28
N SER A 78 -33.19 34.50 -22.76
CA SER A 78 -32.48 34.26 -24.02
C SER A 78 -31.05 33.75 -23.85
N LEU A 79 -30.41 34.02 -22.71
CA LEU A 79 -29.02 33.69 -22.42
C LEU A 79 -28.94 33.02 -21.05
N SER A 80 -28.46 31.77 -21.04
CA SER A 80 -28.28 30.97 -19.82
C SER A 80 -27.28 31.62 -18.84
N SER A 81 -26.24 32.27 -19.35
CA SER A 81 -25.26 33.06 -18.56
C SER A 81 -25.90 34.14 -17.70
N ALA A 82 -26.93 34.83 -18.21
CA ALA A 82 -27.62 35.87 -17.46
C ALA A 82 -28.44 35.31 -16.29
N LYS A 83 -28.96 34.08 -16.42
CA LYS A 83 -29.61 33.37 -15.31
C LYS A 83 -28.57 32.96 -14.26
N LEU A 84 -27.47 32.33 -14.68
CA LEU A 84 -26.39 31.91 -13.77
C LEU A 84 -25.80 33.11 -13.01
N LEU A 85 -25.47 34.21 -13.70
CA LEU A 85 -24.94 35.41 -13.05
C LEU A 85 -25.94 36.08 -12.10
N LYS A 86 -27.24 35.96 -12.36
CA LYS A 86 -28.27 36.42 -11.42
C LYS A 86 -28.26 35.59 -10.14
N ASP A 87 -28.27 34.26 -10.28
CA ASP A 87 -28.24 33.33 -9.14
C ASP A 87 -26.94 33.54 -8.32
N LEU A 88 -25.82 33.76 -9.01
CA LEU A 88 -24.53 34.07 -8.37
C LEU A 88 -24.58 35.41 -7.61
N LEU A 89 -25.18 36.44 -8.20
CA LEU A 89 -25.33 37.75 -7.55
C LEU A 89 -26.20 37.67 -6.30
N GLU A 90 -27.25 36.84 -6.29
CA GLU A 90 -28.07 36.58 -5.10
C GLU A 90 -27.25 35.91 -3.99
N ILE A 91 -26.47 34.88 -4.32
CA ILE A 91 -25.56 34.22 -3.35
C ILE A 91 -24.50 35.19 -2.80
N LEU A 92 -23.98 36.10 -3.62
CA LEU A 92 -22.99 37.09 -3.17
C LEU A 92 -23.58 38.12 -2.21
N LYS A 93 -24.86 38.50 -2.38
CA LYS A 93 -25.57 39.41 -1.45
C LYS A 93 -25.73 38.83 -0.07
N ASP A 94 -25.92 37.51 0.04
CA ASP A 94 -26.02 36.83 1.33
C ASP A 94 -24.68 36.75 2.07
N ARG A 95 -23.56 37.03 1.39
CA ARG A 95 -22.19 36.91 1.93
C ARG A 95 -21.54 38.24 2.31
N GLY A 96 -22.14 39.36 1.93
CA GLY A 96 -21.63 40.69 2.28
C GLY A 96 -22.33 41.81 1.53
N ASP A 97 -21.98 43.05 1.88
CA ASP A 97 -22.56 44.23 1.23
C ASP A 97 -21.90 44.47 -0.14
N ILE A 98 -22.63 44.11 -1.20
CA ILE A 98 -22.19 44.32 -2.58
C ILE A 98 -22.10 45.81 -2.98
N LEU A 99 -22.57 46.73 -2.14
CA LEU A 99 -22.44 48.19 -2.35
C LEU A 99 -21.18 48.77 -1.71
N GLU A 100 -20.45 47.99 -0.92
CA GLU A 100 -19.17 48.41 -0.34
C GLU A 100 -17.99 48.14 -1.30
N PRO A 101 -17.15 49.15 -1.62
CA PRO A 101 -15.93 48.94 -2.39
C PRO A 101 -14.98 47.88 -1.80
N GLU A 102 -14.89 47.80 -0.47
CA GLU A 102 -14.04 46.83 0.22
C GLU A 102 -14.49 45.38 -0.01
N PHE A 103 -15.79 45.13 -0.23
CA PHE A 103 -16.30 43.81 -0.56
C PHE A 103 -15.70 43.31 -1.89
N TRP A 104 -15.79 44.11 -2.95
CA TRP A 104 -15.22 43.79 -4.25
C TRP A 104 -13.69 43.74 -4.21
N GLY A 105 -13.05 44.66 -3.47
CA GLY A 105 -11.60 44.63 -3.23
C GLY A 105 -11.12 43.33 -2.59
N ARG A 106 -11.83 42.82 -1.57
CA ARG A 106 -11.53 41.52 -0.95
C ARG A 106 -11.69 40.35 -1.92
N LEU A 107 -12.75 40.33 -2.72
CA LEU A 107 -12.96 39.29 -3.73
C LEU A 107 -11.84 39.27 -4.79
N GLN A 108 -11.38 40.44 -5.23
CA GLN A 108 -10.27 40.55 -6.15
C GLN A 108 -8.96 40.05 -5.53
N ALA A 109 -8.69 40.40 -4.27
CA ALA A 109 -7.51 39.93 -3.56
C ALA A 109 -7.51 38.41 -3.40
N GLN A 110 -8.65 37.82 -2.99
CA GLN A 110 -8.81 36.37 -2.89
C GLN A 110 -8.62 35.67 -4.22
N ARG A 111 -9.11 36.26 -5.32
CA ARG A 111 -8.88 35.71 -6.67
C ARG A 111 -7.41 35.79 -7.04
N ALA A 112 -6.74 36.89 -6.74
CA ALA A 112 -5.31 37.05 -7.02
C ALA A 112 -4.47 35.99 -6.30
N GLU A 113 -4.83 35.63 -5.06
CA GLU A 113 -4.22 34.51 -4.33
C GLU A 113 -4.43 33.17 -5.05
N VAL A 114 -5.67 32.87 -5.46
CA VAL A 114 -5.99 31.61 -6.16
C VAL A 114 -5.29 31.52 -7.52
N VAL A 115 -5.26 32.61 -8.29
CA VAL A 115 -4.57 32.66 -9.59
C VAL A 115 -3.06 32.50 -9.41
N LEU A 116 -2.48 33.06 -8.35
CA LEU A 116 -1.07 32.91 -8.04
C LEU A 116 -0.75 31.47 -7.60
N GLU A 117 -1.61 30.84 -6.80
CA GLU A 117 -1.49 29.44 -6.41
C GLU A 117 -1.58 28.51 -7.64
N GLN A 118 -2.58 28.71 -8.51
CA GLN A 118 -2.71 27.98 -9.78
C GLN A 118 -1.50 28.17 -10.70
N LEU A 119 -0.96 29.38 -10.77
CA LEU A 119 0.25 29.67 -11.54
C LEU A 119 1.47 28.95 -10.97
N GLN A 120 1.65 28.97 -9.64
CA GLN A 120 2.75 28.27 -8.98
C GLN A 120 2.63 26.76 -9.15
N GLU A 121 1.43 26.20 -9.01
CA GLU A 121 1.16 24.79 -9.24
C GLU A 121 1.42 24.40 -10.70
N GLY A 122 0.88 25.15 -11.66
CA GLY A 122 1.09 24.90 -13.09
C GLY A 122 2.56 24.98 -13.48
N ILE A 123 3.31 25.95 -12.98
CA ILE A 123 4.77 26.03 -13.19
C ILE A 123 5.49 24.86 -12.51
N GLY A 124 5.05 24.44 -11.32
CA GLY A 124 5.57 23.26 -10.64
C GLY A 124 5.37 21.98 -11.46
N GLN A 125 4.21 21.83 -12.12
CA GLN A 125 3.91 20.72 -13.01
C GLN A 125 4.78 20.74 -14.28
N LEU A 126 5.04 21.92 -14.85
CA LEU A 126 5.86 22.09 -16.05
C LEU A 126 7.37 21.98 -15.78
N ARG A 127 7.82 22.25 -14.55
CA ARG A 127 9.25 22.27 -14.17
C ARG A 127 10.06 21.03 -14.63
N PRO A 128 9.56 19.79 -14.53
CA PRO A 128 10.27 18.59 -14.97
C PRO A 128 10.49 18.53 -16.49
N GLU A 129 9.62 19.17 -17.29
CA GLU A 129 9.74 19.21 -18.76
C GLU A 129 10.90 20.08 -19.24
N TYR A 130 11.43 20.94 -18.35
CA TYR A 130 12.54 21.85 -18.60
C TYR A 130 13.79 21.42 -17.81
N PRO A 131 14.44 20.29 -18.16
CA PRO A 131 15.60 19.78 -17.43
C PRO A 131 16.81 20.73 -17.49
N LEU A 132 16.89 21.58 -18.53
CA LEU A 132 17.93 22.59 -18.67
C LEU A 132 17.75 23.81 -17.75
N GLY A 133 16.60 23.95 -17.07
CA GLY A 133 16.31 25.04 -16.15
C GLY A 133 16.06 26.40 -16.82
N VAL A 134 15.84 26.42 -18.14
CA VAL A 134 15.58 27.63 -18.94
C VAL A 134 14.35 27.43 -19.82
N VAL A 135 13.61 28.52 -20.06
CA VAL A 135 12.41 28.54 -20.90
C VAL A 135 12.18 29.93 -21.49
N THR A 136 11.49 30.03 -22.63
CA THR A 136 11.08 31.33 -23.18
C THR A 136 9.74 31.76 -22.59
N LEU A 137 9.51 33.08 -22.49
CA LEU A 137 8.23 33.59 -22.00
C LEU A 137 7.05 33.10 -22.86
N GLU A 138 7.24 33.04 -24.17
CA GLU A 138 6.22 32.56 -25.12
C GLU A 138 5.90 31.07 -24.90
N ASP A 139 6.91 30.22 -24.76
CA ASP A 139 6.71 28.77 -24.58
C ASP A 139 6.03 28.47 -23.24
N ILE A 140 6.51 29.05 -22.12
CA ILE A 140 5.87 28.82 -20.81
C ILE A 140 4.44 29.37 -20.79
N THR A 141 4.17 30.51 -21.45
CA THR A 141 2.80 31.06 -21.54
C THR A 141 1.88 30.15 -22.34
N SER A 142 2.36 29.63 -23.47
CA SER A 142 1.63 28.67 -24.31
C SER A 142 1.32 27.38 -23.56
N ARG A 143 2.31 26.83 -22.83
CA ARG A 143 2.14 25.60 -22.03
C ARG A 143 1.20 25.78 -20.85
N LEU A 144 1.30 26.91 -20.14
CA LEU A 144 0.36 27.27 -19.08
C LEU A 144 -1.08 27.35 -19.61
N ALA A 145 -1.28 27.91 -20.81
CA ALA A 145 -2.60 27.93 -21.44
C ALA A 145 -3.12 26.53 -21.79
N THR A 146 -2.26 25.59 -22.22
CA THR A 146 -2.64 24.19 -22.46
C THR A 146 -3.14 23.48 -21.21
N ILE A 147 -2.63 23.83 -20.03
CA ILE A 147 -3.06 23.26 -18.73
C ILE A 147 -4.11 24.11 -18.01
N GLY A 148 -4.75 25.04 -18.72
CA GLY A 148 -5.86 25.84 -18.20
C GLY A 148 -5.47 27.04 -17.32
N VAL A 149 -4.18 27.37 -17.21
CA VAL A 149 -3.70 28.56 -16.51
C VAL A 149 -3.69 29.74 -17.48
N SER A 150 -4.67 30.63 -17.35
CA SER A 150 -4.85 31.82 -18.20
C SER A 150 -5.07 33.09 -17.35
N GLY A 151 -4.96 34.27 -17.98
CA GLY A 151 -5.20 35.55 -17.29
C GLY A 151 -4.08 36.02 -16.36
N VAL A 152 -2.87 35.47 -16.49
CA VAL A 152 -1.68 35.83 -15.72
C VAL A 152 -0.80 36.85 -16.47
N THR A 153 -0.13 37.74 -15.74
CA THR A 153 0.77 38.73 -16.35
C THR A 153 2.16 38.12 -16.65
N PRO A 154 2.88 38.61 -17.67
CA PRO A 154 4.26 38.19 -17.93
C PRO A 154 5.17 38.29 -16.69
N SER A 155 5.03 39.36 -15.91
CA SER A 155 5.78 39.56 -14.67
C SER A 155 5.47 38.50 -13.61
N SER A 156 4.19 38.09 -13.48
CA SER A 156 3.79 37.04 -12.54
C SER A 156 4.36 35.68 -12.97
N ILE A 157 4.31 35.37 -14.28
CA ILE A 157 4.88 34.14 -14.85
C ILE A 157 6.38 34.09 -14.59
N THR A 158 7.11 35.16 -14.89
CA THR A 158 8.56 35.23 -14.64
C THR A 158 8.88 35.04 -13.17
N SER A 159 8.22 35.78 -12.27
CA SER A 159 8.47 35.67 -10.83
C SER A 159 8.19 34.27 -10.29
N ALA A 160 7.09 33.63 -10.73
CA ALA A 160 6.72 32.30 -10.30
C ALA A 160 7.65 31.22 -10.89
N ALA A 161 8.08 31.36 -12.15
CA ALA A 161 9.05 30.49 -12.80
C ALA A 161 10.40 30.54 -12.07
N GLU A 162 10.88 31.75 -11.75
CA GLU A 162 12.13 31.94 -11.01
C GLU A 162 12.05 31.33 -9.60
N SER A 163 10.92 31.48 -8.91
CA SER A 163 10.67 30.83 -7.61
C SER A 163 10.72 29.30 -7.70
N ALA A 164 10.32 28.73 -8.84
CA ALA A 164 10.41 27.30 -9.12
C ALA A 164 11.77 26.85 -9.69
N GLY A 165 12.76 27.75 -9.76
CA GLY A 165 14.08 27.46 -10.29
C GLY A 165 14.13 27.31 -11.81
N LEU A 166 13.22 27.96 -12.54
CA LEU A 166 13.26 28.16 -14.00
C LEU A 166 13.63 29.60 -14.31
N LYS A 167 14.64 29.77 -15.17
CA LYS A 167 15.00 31.09 -15.70
C LYS A 167 14.24 31.37 -16.98
N VAL A 168 13.53 32.49 -17.02
CA VAL A 168 12.80 32.93 -18.22
C VAL A 168 13.68 33.86 -19.04
N PHE A 169 13.88 33.53 -20.31
CA PHE A 169 14.69 34.31 -21.24
C PHE A 169 13.91 34.70 -22.49
N PRO A 170 14.32 35.77 -23.21
CA PRO A 170 13.85 35.98 -24.57
C PRO A 170 14.33 34.86 -25.49
N ALA A 171 13.59 34.61 -26.56
CA ALA A 171 13.98 33.66 -27.60
C ALA A 171 15.36 34.04 -28.18
N VAL A 172 16.21 33.04 -28.39
CA VAL A 172 17.54 33.25 -28.97
C VAL A 172 17.39 33.43 -30.48
N ALA A 173 17.86 34.56 -31.01
CA ALA A 173 17.96 34.75 -32.45
C ALA A 173 19.08 33.85 -33.00
N LEU A 174 18.72 32.77 -33.69
CA LEU A 174 19.68 31.87 -34.31
C LEU A 174 20.14 32.47 -35.66
N PRO A 175 21.45 32.50 -35.96
CA PRO A 175 21.94 32.89 -37.27
C PRO A 175 21.39 31.95 -38.34
N GLU A 176 20.63 32.50 -39.30
CA GLU A 176 19.99 31.75 -40.39
C GLU A 176 21.00 31.08 -41.32
N ASN A 177 22.16 31.72 -41.47
CA ASN A 177 23.30 31.20 -42.20
C ASN A 177 24.26 30.61 -41.16
N GLY A 178 24.42 29.28 -41.17
CA GLY A 178 25.42 28.60 -40.32
C GLY A 178 26.86 29.07 -40.61
N VAL A 179 27.87 28.31 -40.21
CA VAL A 179 29.28 28.75 -40.38
C VAL A 179 29.54 29.21 -41.82
N PRO A 180 30.01 30.46 -42.04
CA PRO A 180 30.18 31.04 -43.38
C PRO A 180 31.02 30.15 -44.29
N GLN A 181 30.66 30.09 -45.58
CA GLN A 181 31.32 29.17 -46.54
C GLN A 181 32.84 29.35 -46.61
N ALA A 182 33.33 30.59 -46.49
CA ALA A 182 34.76 30.90 -46.46
C ALA A 182 35.49 30.27 -45.24
N LEU A 183 34.78 30.05 -44.13
CA LEU A 183 35.33 29.52 -42.88
C LEU A 183 35.06 28.02 -42.71
N LYS A 184 34.02 27.49 -43.35
CA LYS A 184 33.45 26.15 -43.08
C LYS A 184 34.47 25.01 -43.21
N THR A 185 35.26 24.97 -44.29
CA THR A 185 36.25 23.90 -44.50
C THR A 185 37.38 23.97 -43.48
N ILE A 186 37.83 25.18 -43.15
CA ILE A 186 38.94 25.44 -42.22
C ILE A 186 38.49 25.13 -40.79
N TRP A 187 37.28 25.56 -40.42
CA TRP A 187 36.62 25.23 -39.15
C TRP A 187 36.54 23.72 -38.94
N LYS A 188 36.10 22.97 -39.96
CA LYS A 188 35.98 21.50 -39.90
C LYS A 188 37.32 20.78 -39.76
N GLN A 189 38.41 21.35 -40.29
CA GLN A 189 39.76 20.81 -40.09
C GLN A 189 40.22 21.08 -38.66
N MET A 190 40.09 22.32 -38.20
CA MET A 190 40.45 22.75 -36.85
C MET A 190 39.68 21.96 -35.77
N SER A 191 38.37 21.74 -35.96
CA SER A 191 37.49 21.11 -34.97
C SER A 191 37.75 19.60 -34.77
N ARG A 192 38.72 19.02 -35.50
CA ARG A 192 39.17 17.63 -35.30
C ARG A 192 40.18 17.50 -34.17
N HIS A 193 40.88 18.58 -33.86
CA HIS A 193 41.90 18.60 -32.83
C HIS A 193 41.22 18.72 -31.46
N THR A 194 41.46 17.75 -30.59
CA THR A 194 40.85 17.69 -29.24
C THR A 194 41.36 18.79 -28.31
N GLU A 195 42.48 19.43 -28.65
CA GLU A 195 43.08 20.55 -27.92
C GLU A 195 42.18 21.80 -27.94
N TYR A 196 41.37 21.98 -29.00
CA TYR A 196 40.43 23.09 -29.14
C TYR A 196 39.00 22.56 -29.05
N ARG A 197 38.39 22.71 -27.88
CA ARG A 197 37.04 22.19 -27.61
C ARG A 197 35.97 22.99 -28.35
N THR A 198 36.18 24.29 -28.46
CA THR A 198 35.31 25.25 -29.14
C THR A 198 36.13 26.34 -29.84
N VAL A 199 35.46 27.20 -30.60
CA VAL A 199 36.06 28.38 -31.22
C VAL A 199 36.70 29.33 -30.20
N LEU A 200 36.23 29.32 -28.94
CA LEU A 200 36.73 30.19 -27.88
C LEU A 200 38.13 29.80 -27.42
N ASP A 201 38.47 28.50 -27.42
CA ASP A 201 39.83 28.03 -27.09
C ASP A 201 40.87 28.61 -28.08
N VAL A 202 40.46 28.87 -29.33
CA VAL A 202 41.32 29.47 -30.36
C VAL A 202 41.31 31.00 -30.28
N LEU A 203 40.15 31.63 -30.08
CA LEU A 203 40.03 33.09 -29.96
C LEU A 203 40.76 33.65 -28.73
N LEU A 204 40.76 32.90 -27.63
CA LEU A 204 41.40 33.28 -26.37
C LEU A 204 42.76 32.61 -26.17
N LEU A 205 43.40 32.12 -27.23
CA LEU A 205 44.72 31.46 -27.17
C LEU A 205 45.78 32.30 -26.44
N HIS A 206 45.66 33.64 -26.49
CA HIS A 206 46.56 34.59 -25.84
C HIS A 206 46.21 34.88 -24.37
N ARG A 207 45.03 34.47 -23.88
CA ARG A 207 44.50 34.69 -22.52
C ARG A 207 43.59 33.54 -22.08
N LEU A 208 44.10 32.30 -22.15
CA LEU A 208 43.33 31.08 -21.84
C LEU A 208 42.85 31.02 -20.38
N ASP A 209 43.50 31.74 -19.48
CA ASP A 209 43.07 31.94 -18.10
C ASP A 209 41.72 32.66 -17.98
N GLU A 210 41.34 33.44 -19.00
CA GLU A 210 40.02 34.06 -19.12
C GLU A 210 38.98 33.12 -19.78
N LEU A 211 39.30 31.88 -20.15
CA LEU A 211 38.36 30.94 -20.75
C LEU A 211 37.47 30.25 -19.70
N SER A 212 36.67 31.05 -18.99
CA SER A 212 35.66 30.56 -18.06
C SER A 212 34.46 31.50 -17.99
N ASN A 213 33.26 30.93 -17.92
CA ASN A 213 32.01 31.68 -17.82
C ASN A 213 31.81 32.76 -18.91
N VAL A 214 32.19 32.44 -20.15
CA VAL A 214 32.10 33.33 -21.31
C VAL A 214 30.64 33.44 -21.77
N ALA A 215 30.10 34.66 -21.80
CA ALA A 215 28.80 34.95 -22.39
C ALA A 215 28.94 35.05 -23.92
N VAL A 216 27.96 34.52 -24.65
CA VAL A 216 28.01 34.35 -26.11
C VAL A 216 26.72 34.72 -26.84
N ILE A 217 25.58 34.88 -26.13
CA ILE A 217 24.29 35.20 -26.76
C ILE A 217 24.09 36.72 -26.90
N GLU A 218 23.97 37.42 -25.78
CA GLU A 218 23.68 38.88 -25.79
C GLU A 218 24.94 39.70 -26.06
N HIS A 219 26.06 39.28 -25.47
CA HIS A 219 27.35 39.93 -25.56
C HIS A 219 28.44 38.87 -25.57
N LEU A 220 29.44 39.04 -26.44
CA LEU A 220 30.62 38.17 -26.46
C LEU A 220 31.67 38.72 -25.48
N ARG A 221 31.75 38.14 -24.28
CA ARG A 221 32.63 38.64 -23.21
C ARG A 221 33.06 37.53 -22.25
N SER A 222 34.25 37.68 -21.69
CA SER A 222 34.70 36.90 -20.53
C SER A 222 34.81 37.81 -19.30
N GLY A 223 34.04 37.51 -18.25
CA GLY A 223 33.96 38.38 -17.07
C GLY A 223 33.57 39.82 -17.43
N SER A 224 34.43 40.78 -17.11
CA SER A 224 34.28 42.19 -17.47
C SER A 224 34.86 42.56 -18.85
N ASN A 225 35.61 41.66 -19.49
CA ASN A 225 36.36 41.95 -20.70
C ASN A 225 35.56 41.54 -21.96
N SER A 226 35.37 42.47 -22.89
CA SER A 226 34.82 42.14 -24.20
C SER A 226 35.79 41.28 -25.01
N ILE A 227 35.26 40.34 -25.77
CA ILE A 227 36.02 39.59 -26.78
C ILE A 227 35.67 40.19 -28.13
N GLY A 228 36.66 40.69 -28.86
CA GLY A 228 36.47 41.43 -30.10
C GLY A 228 37.52 41.16 -31.16
N LEU A 229 37.51 41.96 -32.23
CA LEU A 229 38.42 41.75 -33.37
C LEU A 229 39.91 41.82 -32.99
N THR A 230 40.25 42.58 -31.93
CA THR A 230 41.62 42.66 -31.38
C THR A 230 42.10 41.34 -30.81
N ASP A 231 41.19 40.49 -30.33
CA ASP A 231 41.52 39.16 -29.82
C ASP A 231 41.97 38.21 -30.94
N ILE A 232 41.43 38.37 -32.14
CA ILE A 232 41.87 37.61 -33.31
C ILE A 232 43.33 37.94 -33.61
N ASP A 233 43.67 39.24 -33.63
CA ASP A 233 45.03 39.70 -33.91
C ASP A 233 46.00 39.28 -32.79
N ALA A 234 45.59 39.37 -31.52
CA ALA A 234 46.38 38.92 -30.37
C ALA A 234 46.58 37.39 -30.33
N ALA A 235 45.55 36.60 -30.65
CA ALA A 235 45.64 35.15 -30.74
C ALA A 235 46.58 34.71 -31.87
N ARG A 236 46.57 35.40 -33.02
CA ARG A 236 47.52 35.15 -34.12
C ARG A 236 48.97 35.40 -33.68
N ALA A 237 49.23 36.57 -33.09
CA ALA A 237 50.56 36.92 -32.58
C ALA A 237 51.06 35.92 -31.52
N LYS A 238 50.18 35.43 -30.64
CA LYS A 238 50.52 34.38 -29.67
C LYS A 238 50.82 33.04 -30.33
N GLY A 239 50.06 32.68 -31.36
CA GLY A 239 50.28 31.44 -32.11
C GLY A 239 51.65 31.41 -32.78
N GLU A 240 52.11 32.52 -33.35
CA GLU A 240 53.43 32.62 -34.01
C GLU A 240 54.62 32.43 -33.05
N GLN A 241 54.40 32.62 -31.73
CA GLN A 241 55.42 32.47 -30.69
C GLN A 241 55.43 31.08 -30.03
N SER A 242 54.46 30.23 -30.37
CA SER A 242 54.27 28.92 -29.76
C SER A 242 54.95 27.81 -30.58
N SER A 243 55.19 26.64 -29.97
CA SER A 243 55.79 25.49 -30.64
C SER A 243 54.91 24.98 -31.78
N ASP A 244 55.53 24.69 -32.92
CA ASP A 244 54.84 24.30 -34.16
C ASP A 244 54.19 22.90 -34.03
N THR A 245 52.86 22.86 -34.07
CA THR A 245 52.05 21.63 -34.07
C THR A 245 50.98 21.71 -35.16
N ASP A 246 50.55 20.56 -35.68
CA ASP A 246 49.47 20.48 -36.69
C ASP A 246 48.19 21.20 -36.22
N ALA A 247 47.85 21.07 -34.93
CA ALA A 247 46.72 21.73 -34.32
C ALA A 247 46.88 23.27 -34.32
N LEU A 248 48.07 23.77 -33.95
CA LEU A 248 48.36 25.20 -33.95
C LEU A 248 48.37 25.79 -35.36
N GLN A 249 48.89 25.08 -36.35
CA GLN A 249 48.86 25.51 -37.76
C GLN A 249 47.43 25.67 -38.28
N ASP A 250 46.55 24.71 -37.97
CA ASP A 250 45.15 24.80 -38.38
C ASP A 250 44.38 25.90 -37.61
N ALA A 251 44.71 26.14 -36.34
CA ALA A 251 44.19 27.26 -35.56
C ALA A 251 44.65 28.63 -36.14
N GLN A 252 45.91 28.76 -36.55
CA GLN A 252 46.43 29.98 -37.20
C GLN A 252 45.76 30.24 -38.56
N LYS A 253 45.56 29.19 -39.39
CA LYS A 253 44.80 29.30 -40.65
C LYS A 253 43.37 29.76 -40.38
N PHE A 254 42.72 29.20 -39.35
CA PHE A 254 41.37 29.60 -38.95
C PHE A 254 41.32 31.05 -38.48
N LEU A 255 42.23 31.50 -37.62
CA LEU A 255 42.32 32.90 -37.18
C LEU A 255 42.61 33.87 -38.34
N GLY A 256 43.43 33.45 -39.31
CA GLY A 256 43.69 34.20 -40.55
C GLY A 256 42.41 34.42 -41.36
N ALA A 257 41.70 33.33 -41.64
CA ALA A 257 40.43 33.38 -42.37
C ALA A 257 39.35 34.14 -41.60
N LEU A 258 39.31 33.99 -40.27
CA LEU A 258 38.37 34.71 -39.40
C LEU A 258 38.60 36.23 -39.45
N ARG A 259 39.87 36.68 -39.47
CA ARG A 259 40.21 38.11 -39.59
C ARG A 259 39.86 38.69 -40.96
N GLU A 260 40.04 37.90 -42.02
CA GLU A 260 39.64 38.29 -43.37
C GLU A 260 38.13 38.47 -43.47
N HIS A 261 37.37 37.56 -42.85
CA HIS A 261 35.91 37.55 -42.87
C HIS A 261 35.27 38.60 -41.95
N CYS A 262 35.71 38.72 -40.69
CA CYS A 262 35.07 39.58 -39.69
C CYS A 262 35.59 41.02 -39.79
N LYS A 263 34.73 41.95 -40.23
CA LYS A 263 35.04 43.40 -40.29
C LYS A 263 34.39 44.19 -39.17
N MET A 264 33.29 43.68 -38.62
CA MET A 264 32.53 44.25 -37.51
C MET A 264 32.42 43.25 -36.35
N GLN A 265 32.12 43.76 -35.15
CA GLN A 265 31.90 42.92 -33.97
C GLN A 265 30.72 41.95 -34.15
N SER A 266 29.69 42.37 -34.89
CA SER A 266 28.54 41.52 -35.22
C SER A 266 28.92 40.28 -36.03
N ASP A 267 29.92 40.40 -36.91
CA ASP A 267 30.40 39.30 -37.74
C ASP A 267 31.07 38.24 -36.87
N LEU A 268 31.92 38.67 -35.93
CA LEU A 268 32.58 37.79 -34.97
C LEU A 268 31.56 37.10 -34.06
N ASN A 269 30.60 37.85 -33.50
CA ASN A 269 29.53 37.29 -32.67
C ASN A 269 28.72 36.23 -33.47
N GLY A 270 28.37 36.54 -34.73
CA GLY A 270 27.63 35.64 -35.60
C GLY A 270 28.41 34.35 -35.90
N VAL A 271 29.71 34.44 -36.19
CA VAL A 271 30.55 33.25 -36.42
C VAL A 271 30.71 32.42 -35.15
N VAL A 272 30.95 33.04 -33.99
CA VAL A 272 31.04 32.31 -32.71
C VAL A 272 29.74 31.58 -32.41
N LEU A 273 28.60 32.26 -32.57
CA LEU A 273 27.30 31.65 -32.35
C LEU A 273 27.05 30.50 -33.34
N ALA A 274 27.30 30.70 -34.64
CA ALA A 274 27.11 29.67 -35.66
C ALA A 274 27.96 28.41 -35.44
N THR A 275 29.23 28.57 -35.01
CA THR A 275 30.11 27.43 -34.70
C THR A 275 29.65 26.65 -33.45
N LEU A 276 29.16 27.35 -32.42
CA LEU A 276 28.58 26.72 -31.23
C LEU A 276 27.25 26.01 -31.54
N LEU A 277 26.45 26.54 -32.45
CA LEU A 277 25.23 25.87 -32.90
C LEU A 277 25.55 24.60 -33.67
N GLU A 278 26.51 24.62 -34.60
CA GLU A 278 26.97 23.42 -35.30
C GLU A 278 27.49 22.36 -34.32
N PHE A 279 28.18 22.77 -33.26
CA PHE A 279 28.61 21.87 -32.18
C PHE A 279 27.42 21.19 -31.49
N VAL A 280 26.40 21.96 -31.10
CA VAL A 280 25.20 21.44 -30.43
C VAL A 280 24.39 20.54 -31.36
N GLU A 281 24.14 20.96 -32.60
CA GLU A 281 23.41 20.22 -33.63
C GLU A 281 24.05 18.86 -33.92
N ALA A 282 25.38 18.84 -34.09
CA ALA A 282 26.11 17.61 -34.36
C ALA A 282 25.99 16.59 -33.21
N ARG A 283 25.91 17.05 -31.95
CA ARG A 283 25.76 16.17 -30.78
C ARG A 283 24.32 15.70 -30.61
N LEU A 284 23.33 16.57 -30.81
CA LEU A 284 21.91 16.21 -30.80
C LEU A 284 21.60 15.16 -31.88
N THR A 285 22.11 15.35 -33.10
CA THR A 285 21.93 14.40 -34.22
C THR A 285 22.54 13.03 -33.92
N ARG A 286 23.57 12.96 -33.07
CA ARG A 286 24.20 11.71 -32.60
C ARG A 286 23.51 11.11 -31.37
N GLY A 287 22.35 11.64 -30.95
CA GLY A 287 21.56 11.13 -29.82
C GLY A 287 22.13 11.44 -28.44
N ARG A 288 23.04 12.43 -28.31
CA ARG A 288 23.58 12.83 -27.00
C ARG A 288 22.50 13.52 -26.15
N PRO A 289 22.36 13.21 -24.85
CA PRO A 289 21.40 13.88 -23.98
C PRO A 289 21.67 15.39 -23.83
N ARG A 290 20.59 16.18 -23.77
CA ARG A 290 20.66 17.66 -23.68
C ARG A 290 21.49 18.17 -22.49
N LEU A 291 21.34 17.55 -21.33
CA LEU A 291 22.11 17.89 -20.12
C LEU A 291 23.61 17.67 -20.32
N THR A 292 23.99 16.56 -20.96
CA THR A 292 25.40 16.26 -21.27
C THR A 292 25.98 17.29 -22.23
N ILE A 293 25.24 17.71 -23.25
CA ILE A 293 25.71 18.74 -24.20
C ILE A 293 25.90 20.09 -23.50
N ARG A 294 24.97 20.48 -22.62
CA ARG A 294 25.11 21.69 -21.79
C ARG A 294 26.39 21.61 -20.94
N ASP A 295 26.62 20.48 -20.27
CA ASP A 295 27.79 20.31 -19.39
C ASP A 295 29.10 20.32 -20.18
N GLU A 296 29.10 19.80 -21.41
CA GLU A 296 30.23 19.90 -22.34
C GLU A 296 30.52 21.36 -22.71
N LEU A 297 29.50 22.16 -23.04
CA LEU A 297 29.67 23.60 -23.32
C LEU A 297 30.17 24.36 -22.08
N VAL A 298 29.65 24.07 -20.90
CA VAL A 298 30.12 24.67 -19.64
C VAL A 298 31.58 24.30 -19.37
N SER A 299 31.96 23.03 -19.61
CA SER A 299 33.34 22.58 -19.46
C SER A 299 34.29 23.26 -20.46
N ALA A 300 33.77 23.65 -21.63
CA ALA A 300 34.47 24.41 -22.65
C ALA A 300 34.53 25.93 -22.36
N GLY A 301 34.02 26.36 -21.21
CA GLY A 301 34.13 27.74 -20.73
C GLY A 301 32.93 28.63 -21.04
N ILE A 302 31.86 28.13 -21.66
CA ILE A 302 30.63 28.91 -21.91
C ILE A 302 29.85 29.11 -20.60
N ALA A 303 29.27 30.30 -20.42
CA ALA A 303 28.43 30.62 -19.28
C ALA A 303 27.25 29.63 -19.15
N PRO A 304 26.95 29.09 -17.96
CA PRO A 304 25.91 28.06 -17.79
C PRO A 304 24.53 28.46 -18.31
N ALA A 305 24.15 29.73 -18.17
CA ALA A 305 22.88 30.24 -18.69
C ALA A 305 22.83 30.22 -20.22
N ASP A 306 23.90 30.68 -20.88
CA ASP A 306 23.96 30.70 -22.35
C ASP A 306 24.09 29.29 -22.93
N ALA A 307 24.85 28.40 -22.28
CA ALA A 307 24.92 26.99 -22.66
C ALA A 307 23.55 26.31 -22.64
N ALA A 308 22.76 26.53 -21.58
CA ALA A 308 21.40 25.98 -21.48
C ALA A 308 20.46 26.57 -22.55
N ARG A 309 20.54 27.89 -22.80
CA ARG A 309 19.75 28.57 -23.83
C ARG A 309 20.06 28.09 -25.24
N LEU A 310 21.34 27.88 -25.57
CA LEU A 310 21.77 27.36 -26.88
C LEU A 310 21.23 25.95 -27.14
N VAL A 311 21.38 25.04 -26.17
CA VAL A 311 20.88 23.66 -26.30
C VAL A 311 19.35 23.63 -26.42
N SER A 312 18.65 24.50 -25.68
CA SER A 312 17.20 24.65 -25.76
C SER A 312 16.76 25.16 -27.15
N ALA A 313 17.38 26.23 -27.66
CA ALA A 313 17.02 26.85 -28.93
C ALA A 313 17.23 25.91 -30.15
N VAL A 314 18.34 25.17 -30.18
CA VAL A 314 18.60 24.18 -31.25
C VAL A 314 17.63 23.01 -31.17
N SER A 315 17.32 22.53 -29.96
CA SER A 315 16.37 21.43 -29.77
C SER A 315 14.95 21.80 -30.24
N ALA A 316 14.55 23.06 -30.08
CA ALA A 316 13.27 23.57 -30.59
C ALA A 316 13.29 23.76 -32.12
N SER A 317 14.41 24.21 -32.69
CA SER A 317 14.54 24.52 -34.13
C SER A 317 14.66 23.27 -35.02
N GLY A 318 15.15 22.15 -34.49
CA GLY A 318 15.15 20.85 -35.18
C GLY A 318 13.74 20.35 -35.57
N VAL A 319 12.69 20.94 -35.00
CA VAL A 319 11.28 20.68 -35.33
C VAL A 319 10.76 21.60 -36.45
N ALA A 320 11.38 22.76 -36.68
CA ALA A 320 10.87 23.79 -37.61
C ALA A 320 11.66 23.96 -38.93
N GLY A 321 12.92 23.51 -39.00
CA GLY A 321 13.84 23.80 -40.13
C GLY A 321 13.78 22.90 -41.38
N ARG A 322 12.77 22.01 -41.53
CA ARG A 322 12.71 21.02 -42.64
C ARG A 322 11.89 21.42 -43.87
N LYS A 323 11.40 22.68 -43.95
CA LYS A 323 10.61 23.17 -45.07
C LYS A 323 11.47 23.89 -46.12
N ALA A 324 12.10 23.14 -47.02
CA ALA A 324 12.46 23.68 -48.34
C ALA A 324 12.63 22.57 -49.40
N LYS A 325 11.71 22.57 -50.37
CA LYS A 325 11.83 22.06 -51.75
C LYS A 325 11.62 20.57 -52.07
N GLY A 326 11.41 19.70 -51.09
CA GLY A 326 10.90 18.33 -51.31
C GLY A 326 9.93 17.84 -50.24
N ALA A 327 9.82 18.58 -49.14
CA ALA A 327 9.01 18.23 -47.99
C ALA A 327 7.51 18.54 -48.19
N GLY A 328 7.10 19.41 -49.13
CA GLY A 328 5.69 19.82 -49.25
C GLY A 328 4.75 18.70 -49.71
N LEU A 329 5.06 17.99 -50.81
CA LEU A 329 4.25 16.85 -51.26
C LEU A 329 4.42 15.63 -50.36
N GLU A 330 5.60 15.44 -49.76
CA GLU A 330 5.82 14.42 -48.72
C GLU A 330 5.03 14.72 -47.44
N GLU A 331 4.88 16.00 -47.06
CA GLU A 331 4.00 16.44 -45.96
C GLU A 331 2.53 16.19 -46.32
N VAL A 332 2.10 16.42 -47.57
CA VAL A 332 0.75 16.04 -48.03
C VAL A 332 0.55 14.51 -47.94
N ARG A 333 1.54 13.72 -48.37
CA ARG A 333 1.52 12.24 -48.23
C ARG A 333 1.50 11.82 -46.76
N ALA A 334 2.21 12.52 -45.89
CA ALA A 334 2.23 12.27 -44.45
C ALA A 334 0.89 12.63 -43.79
N LEU A 335 0.26 13.74 -44.18
CA LEU A 335 -1.09 14.12 -43.74
C LEU A 335 -2.13 13.10 -44.20
N LEU A 336 -2.02 12.62 -45.44
CA LEU A 336 -2.86 11.53 -45.95
C LEU A 336 -2.65 10.22 -45.17
N ALA A 337 -1.40 9.87 -44.86
CA ALA A 337 -1.09 8.71 -44.03
C ALA A 337 -1.62 8.84 -42.59
N GLN A 338 -1.79 10.08 -42.10
CA GLN A 338 -2.40 10.40 -40.81
C GLN A 338 -3.92 10.61 -40.89
N ALA A 339 -4.54 10.32 -42.04
CA ALA A 339 -5.96 10.54 -42.31
C ALA A 339 -6.40 12.00 -42.05
N GLN A 340 -5.58 12.98 -42.38
CA GLN A 340 -5.92 14.41 -42.30
C GLN A 340 -6.29 14.93 -43.70
N LEU A 341 -7.44 14.49 -44.22
CA LEU A 341 -7.80 14.71 -45.62
C LEU A 341 -8.01 16.20 -45.91
N ALA A 342 -8.75 16.91 -45.06
CA ALA A 342 -9.03 18.32 -45.25
C ALA A 342 -7.76 19.21 -45.18
N GLU A 343 -6.81 18.86 -44.32
CA GLU A 343 -5.53 19.58 -44.23
C GLU A 343 -4.61 19.27 -45.41
N ALA A 344 -4.58 18.00 -45.85
CA ALA A 344 -3.86 17.58 -47.05
C ALA A 344 -4.37 18.30 -48.31
N GLU A 345 -5.69 18.46 -48.47
CA GLU A 345 -6.29 19.24 -49.57
C GLU A 345 -5.87 20.72 -49.53
N ARG A 346 -5.94 21.37 -48.35
CA ARG A 346 -5.49 22.76 -48.19
C ARG A 346 -4.00 22.92 -48.50
N MET A 347 -3.17 22.01 -47.99
CA MET A 347 -1.72 22.06 -48.22
C MET A 347 -1.40 21.83 -49.71
N LEU A 348 -2.00 20.84 -50.37
CA LEU A 348 -1.78 20.63 -51.80
C LEU A 348 -2.23 21.83 -52.64
N SER A 349 -3.33 22.51 -52.26
CA SER A 349 -3.80 23.71 -52.95
C SER A 349 -2.84 24.91 -52.84
N SER A 350 -1.93 24.89 -51.87
CA SER A 350 -0.87 25.89 -51.69
C SER A 350 0.45 25.54 -52.39
N ILE A 351 0.56 24.34 -52.96
CA ILE A 351 1.75 23.85 -53.66
C ILE A 351 1.54 24.01 -55.18
N ASP A 352 2.43 24.76 -55.83
CA ASP A 352 2.46 24.86 -57.30
C ASP A 352 2.81 23.50 -57.93
N ALA A 353 2.13 23.17 -59.03
CA ALA A 353 2.31 21.88 -59.71
C ALA A 353 3.71 21.67 -60.34
N GLY A 354 4.51 22.73 -60.47
CA GLY A 354 5.84 22.67 -61.09
C GLY A 354 5.81 22.21 -62.56
N GLU A 355 6.95 21.77 -63.07
CA GLU A 355 7.10 21.24 -64.44
C GLU A 355 7.80 19.88 -64.45
N GLY A 356 7.57 19.07 -65.49
CA GLY A 356 8.25 17.79 -65.67
C GLY A 356 7.81 16.71 -64.68
N GLU A 357 8.74 16.19 -63.89
CA GLU A 357 8.48 15.09 -62.93
C GLU A 357 7.66 15.57 -61.71
N GLU A 358 7.89 16.80 -61.25
CA GLU A 358 7.12 17.42 -60.16
C GLU A 358 5.63 17.52 -60.49
N ALA A 359 5.29 17.83 -61.75
CA ALA A 359 3.92 17.88 -62.23
C ALA A 359 3.23 16.51 -62.31
N ARG A 360 4.01 15.42 -62.47
CA ARG A 360 3.46 14.06 -62.41
C ARG A 360 3.18 13.65 -60.97
N GLU A 361 4.11 13.96 -60.06
CA GLU A 361 3.93 13.66 -58.64
C GLU A 361 2.76 14.44 -58.03
N HIS A 362 2.64 15.74 -58.34
CA HIS A 362 1.52 16.58 -57.92
C HIS A 362 0.17 16.02 -58.42
N ARG A 363 0.12 15.57 -59.69
CA ARG A 363 -1.07 14.94 -60.27
C ARG A 363 -1.44 13.63 -59.58
N SER A 364 -0.46 12.78 -59.28
CA SER A 364 -0.69 11.51 -58.58
C SER A 364 -1.26 11.72 -57.17
N VAL A 365 -0.74 12.71 -56.43
CA VAL A 365 -1.27 13.06 -55.10
C VAL A 365 -2.68 13.68 -55.20
N THR A 366 -2.93 14.48 -56.24
CA THR A 366 -4.27 15.03 -56.54
C THR A 366 -5.29 13.92 -56.79
N GLU A 367 -4.95 12.91 -57.61
CA GLU A 367 -5.82 11.76 -57.90
C GLU A 367 -6.12 10.93 -56.64
N LEU A 368 -5.11 10.74 -55.78
CA LEU A 368 -5.28 10.04 -54.50
C LEU A 368 -6.24 10.78 -53.57
N LEU A 369 -6.11 12.11 -53.44
CA LEU A 369 -7.03 12.93 -52.65
C LEU A 369 -8.47 12.83 -53.17
N GLN A 370 -8.68 12.95 -54.48
CA GLN A 370 -10.00 12.81 -55.08
C GLN A 370 -10.61 11.43 -54.81
N ALA A 371 -9.82 10.36 -54.91
CA ALA A 371 -10.28 9.02 -54.60
C ALA A 371 -10.69 8.85 -53.13
N LEU A 372 -9.94 9.44 -52.20
CA LEU A 372 -10.26 9.42 -50.77
C LEU A 372 -11.51 10.25 -50.46
N ARG A 373 -11.65 11.43 -51.08
CA ARG A 373 -12.85 12.26 -50.97
C ARG A 373 -14.12 11.53 -51.41
N VAL A 374 -14.10 10.89 -52.58
CA VAL A 374 -15.24 10.10 -53.08
C VAL A 374 -15.57 8.96 -52.12
N LYS A 375 -14.57 8.29 -51.54
CA LYS A 375 -14.80 7.26 -50.52
C LYS A 375 -15.44 7.83 -49.25
N LYS A 376 -14.99 8.99 -48.77
CA LYS A 376 -15.57 9.69 -47.61
C LYS A 376 -17.03 10.06 -47.87
N GLU A 377 -17.32 10.68 -49.01
CA GLU A 377 -18.69 11.04 -49.42
C GLU A 377 -19.59 9.80 -49.52
N GLY A 378 -19.09 8.70 -50.08
CA GLY A 378 -19.81 7.42 -50.13
C GLY A 378 -20.08 6.80 -48.74
N ALA A 379 -19.14 6.92 -47.80
CA ALA A 379 -19.33 6.47 -46.42
C ALA A 379 -20.39 7.32 -45.69
N VAL A 380 -20.36 8.65 -45.84
CA VAL A 380 -21.39 9.55 -45.31
C VAL A 380 -22.77 9.27 -45.92
N GLY A 381 -22.85 8.94 -47.21
CA GLY A 381 -24.10 8.53 -47.86
C GLY A 381 -24.68 7.22 -47.30
N ARG A 382 -23.82 6.23 -46.99
CA ARG A 382 -24.23 4.99 -46.31
C ARG A 382 -24.75 5.26 -44.91
N TYR A 383 -24.09 6.15 -44.16
CA TYR A 383 -24.57 6.60 -42.85
C TYR A 383 -25.99 7.18 -42.93
N ALA A 384 -26.23 8.11 -43.85
CA ALA A 384 -27.55 8.73 -44.02
C ALA A 384 -28.64 7.70 -44.37
N SER A 385 -28.31 6.74 -45.23
CA SER A 385 -29.24 5.66 -45.63
C SER A 385 -29.56 4.72 -44.47
N ALA A 386 -28.56 4.36 -43.65
CA ALA A 386 -28.73 3.49 -42.49
C ALA A 386 -29.55 4.18 -41.38
N LEU A 387 -29.31 5.47 -41.15
CA LEU A 387 -30.06 6.26 -40.17
C LEU A 387 -31.55 6.36 -40.52
N ALA A 388 -31.89 6.47 -41.82
CA ALA A 388 -33.28 6.56 -42.28
C ALA A 388 -34.12 5.31 -41.94
N VAL A 389 -33.49 4.14 -41.83
CA VAL A 389 -34.14 2.87 -41.45
C VAL A 389 -33.83 2.46 -40.01
N ARG A 390 -33.21 3.35 -39.22
CA ARG A 390 -32.77 3.11 -37.83
C ARG A 390 -31.79 1.93 -37.67
N ASP A 391 -31.01 1.61 -38.70
CA ASP A 391 -29.92 0.64 -38.59
C ASP A 391 -28.66 1.33 -38.01
N PHE A 392 -28.64 1.48 -36.70
CA PHE A 392 -27.57 2.19 -36.00
C PHE A 392 -26.21 1.48 -36.09
N VAL A 393 -26.21 0.15 -36.28
CA VAL A 393 -24.97 -0.62 -36.45
C VAL A 393 -24.35 -0.31 -37.80
N ALA A 394 -25.14 -0.33 -38.88
CA ALA A 394 -24.65 0.05 -40.20
C ALA A 394 -24.25 1.54 -40.25
N ALA A 395 -24.98 2.41 -39.54
CA ALA A 395 -24.65 3.83 -39.42
C ALA A 395 -23.30 4.05 -38.71
N GLU A 396 -23.03 3.33 -37.62
CA GLU A 396 -21.77 3.42 -36.87
C GLU A 396 -20.58 2.94 -37.73
N ILE A 397 -20.74 1.82 -38.44
CA ILE A 397 -19.71 1.30 -39.36
C ILE A 397 -19.41 2.33 -40.46
N ALA A 398 -20.45 2.91 -41.07
CA ALA A 398 -20.28 3.90 -42.12
C ALA A 398 -19.57 5.18 -41.63
N LEU A 399 -19.87 5.66 -40.42
CA LEU A 399 -19.15 6.79 -39.82
C LEU A 399 -17.71 6.44 -39.47
N ARG A 400 -17.45 5.22 -38.95
CA ARG A 400 -16.09 4.75 -38.68
C ARG A 400 -15.24 4.73 -39.94
N ASP A 401 -15.80 4.24 -41.05
CA ASP A 401 -15.14 4.26 -42.36
C ASP A 401 -14.81 5.69 -42.80
N ALA A 402 -15.74 6.64 -42.59
CA ALA A 402 -15.52 8.05 -42.92
C ALA A 402 -14.45 8.71 -42.04
N ILE A 403 -14.44 8.44 -40.74
CA ILE A 403 -13.44 8.95 -39.77
C ILE A 403 -12.05 8.37 -40.07
N GLN A 404 -11.96 7.11 -40.48
CA GLN A 404 -10.67 6.51 -40.89
C GLN A 404 -10.08 7.17 -42.14
N ILE A 405 -10.92 7.78 -42.98
CA ILE A 405 -10.47 8.52 -44.16
C ILE A 405 -10.10 9.97 -43.79
N ASP A 406 -10.81 10.59 -42.85
CA ASP A 406 -10.57 11.95 -42.38
C ASP A 406 -10.78 12.09 -40.86
N LEU A 407 -9.72 11.83 -40.08
CA LEU A 407 -9.69 11.90 -38.63
C LEU A 407 -9.84 13.34 -38.12
N GLY A 408 -9.46 14.34 -38.92
CA GLY A 408 -9.54 15.76 -38.58
C GLY A 408 -10.94 16.38 -38.71
N ASP A 409 -11.94 15.60 -39.14
CA ASP A 409 -13.33 16.08 -39.25
C ASP A 409 -14.12 15.82 -37.95
N ASP A 410 -14.07 16.79 -37.04
CA ASP A 410 -14.76 16.73 -35.74
C ASP A 410 -16.28 16.49 -35.87
N HIS A 411 -16.89 16.90 -36.98
CA HIS A 411 -18.33 16.70 -37.19
C HIS A 411 -18.66 15.21 -37.38
N LEU A 412 -17.79 14.42 -38.02
CA LEU A 412 -17.99 12.97 -38.12
C LEU A 412 -17.93 12.29 -36.75
N THR A 413 -17.02 12.76 -35.88
CA THR A 413 -16.90 12.29 -34.50
C THR A 413 -18.16 12.65 -33.70
N GLN A 414 -18.66 13.88 -33.82
CA GLN A 414 -19.91 14.31 -33.19
C GLN A 414 -21.12 13.50 -33.66
N LEU A 415 -21.23 13.22 -34.97
CA LEU A 415 -22.30 12.37 -35.52
C LEU A 415 -22.22 10.95 -34.96
N ARG A 416 -21.02 10.39 -34.80
CA ARG A 416 -20.82 9.05 -34.23
C ARG A 416 -21.24 9.03 -32.76
N ASP A 417 -20.84 10.04 -32.01
CA ASP A 417 -21.12 10.11 -30.58
C ASP A 417 -22.61 10.38 -30.30
N ALA A 418 -23.34 10.97 -31.26
CA ALA A 418 -24.79 11.14 -31.22
C ALA A 418 -25.59 9.86 -31.54
N LEU A 419 -24.97 8.81 -32.09
CA LEU A 419 -25.67 7.55 -32.33
C LEU A 419 -25.97 6.82 -31.02
N PRO A 420 -27.15 6.19 -30.87
CA PRO A 420 -27.42 5.30 -29.75
C PRO A 420 -26.39 4.18 -29.70
N PRO A 421 -26.07 3.67 -28.49
CA PRO A 421 -25.29 2.44 -28.35
C PRO A 421 -25.98 1.24 -29.00
N PRO A 422 -25.23 0.18 -29.34
CA PRO A 422 -25.84 -1.08 -29.76
C PRO A 422 -26.70 -1.68 -28.65
N ALA A 423 -27.79 -2.35 -29.03
CA ALA A 423 -28.63 -3.07 -28.09
C ALA A 423 -27.82 -4.14 -27.33
N PRO A 424 -28.09 -4.36 -26.03
CA PRO A 424 -27.42 -5.39 -25.24
C PRO A 424 -27.54 -6.78 -25.88
N ARG A 425 -26.46 -7.55 -25.87
CA ARG A 425 -26.42 -8.89 -26.47
C ARG A 425 -26.45 -9.98 -25.40
N SER A 426 -26.85 -11.18 -25.81
CA SER A 426 -26.86 -12.37 -24.95
C SER A 426 -27.66 -12.16 -23.65
N LEU A 427 -28.80 -11.47 -23.75
CA LEU A 427 -29.70 -11.28 -22.62
C LEU A 427 -30.21 -12.64 -22.14
N GLN A 428 -30.00 -12.91 -20.87
CA GLN A 428 -30.46 -14.09 -20.16
C GLN A 428 -31.26 -13.67 -18.94
N ALA A 429 -32.17 -14.53 -18.53
CA ALA A 429 -32.95 -14.36 -17.32
C ALA A 429 -32.93 -15.66 -16.53
N ARG A 430 -32.75 -15.54 -15.22
CA ARG A 430 -32.94 -16.64 -14.27
C ARG A 430 -33.86 -16.20 -13.14
N VAL A 431 -34.71 -17.10 -12.69
CA VAL A 431 -35.46 -16.90 -11.45
C VAL A 431 -34.55 -17.29 -10.29
N ASP A 432 -34.44 -16.42 -9.30
CA ASP A 432 -33.64 -16.62 -8.10
C ASP A 432 -34.55 -16.41 -6.88
N SER A 433 -35.09 -17.52 -6.37
CA SER A 433 -36.12 -17.55 -5.31
C SER A 433 -37.38 -16.74 -5.67
N ASP A 434 -37.46 -15.49 -5.24
CA ASP A 434 -38.56 -14.55 -5.44
C ASP A 434 -38.25 -13.43 -6.45
N ALA A 435 -37.03 -13.40 -7.00
CA ALA A 435 -36.57 -12.34 -7.88
C ALA A 435 -36.25 -12.85 -9.29
N VAL A 436 -36.29 -11.94 -10.27
CA VAL A 436 -35.76 -12.19 -11.62
C VAL A 436 -34.40 -11.54 -11.74
N VAL A 437 -33.38 -12.32 -12.06
CA VAL A 437 -32.03 -11.81 -12.34
C VAL A 437 -31.80 -11.84 -13.84
N LEU A 438 -31.57 -10.67 -14.41
CA LEU A 438 -31.24 -10.47 -15.81
C LEU A 438 -29.74 -10.25 -15.95
N THR A 439 -29.13 -10.90 -16.92
CA THR A 439 -27.71 -10.73 -17.25
C THR A 439 -27.54 -10.57 -18.75
N TRP A 440 -26.59 -9.75 -19.17
CA TRP A 440 -26.24 -9.57 -20.57
C TRP A 440 -24.73 -9.49 -20.75
N ALA A 441 -24.26 -9.50 -22.00
CA ALA A 441 -22.83 -9.41 -22.29
C ALA A 441 -22.26 -8.06 -21.82
N THR A 442 -21.10 -8.09 -21.17
CA THR A 442 -20.38 -6.89 -20.74
C THR A 442 -19.93 -6.10 -21.97
N VAL A 443 -20.13 -4.79 -21.93
CA VAL A 443 -19.64 -3.87 -22.96
C VAL A 443 -18.32 -3.27 -22.48
N ALA A 444 -17.33 -3.13 -23.39
CA ALA A 444 -16.01 -2.60 -23.04
C ALA A 444 -16.00 -1.07 -22.80
N ASP A 445 -17.04 -0.37 -23.28
CA ASP A 445 -17.22 1.07 -23.09
C ASP A 445 -17.97 1.32 -21.77
N GLU A 446 -17.23 1.80 -20.76
CA GLU A 446 -17.75 2.08 -19.41
C GLU A 446 -18.74 3.25 -19.37
N SER A 447 -18.84 4.05 -20.43
CA SER A 447 -19.83 5.12 -20.54
C SER A 447 -21.25 4.62 -20.82
N ILE A 448 -21.39 3.34 -21.21
CA ILE A 448 -22.69 2.75 -21.53
C ILE A 448 -23.41 2.31 -20.24
N LEU A 449 -24.55 2.93 -20.02
CA LEU A 449 -25.49 2.63 -18.95
C LEU A 449 -26.69 1.86 -19.50
N HIS A 450 -27.32 1.08 -18.63
CA HIS A 450 -28.46 0.24 -19.01
C HIS A 450 -29.70 0.62 -18.23
N SER A 451 -30.83 0.71 -18.93
CA SER A 451 -32.16 0.84 -18.32
C SER A 451 -32.94 -0.44 -18.56
N VAL A 452 -33.58 -0.94 -17.51
CA VAL A 452 -34.35 -2.19 -17.55
C VAL A 452 -35.79 -1.90 -17.21
N VAL A 453 -36.69 -2.32 -18.09
CA VAL A 453 -38.14 -2.14 -17.97
C VAL A 453 -38.82 -3.49 -18.03
N ARG A 454 -39.82 -3.68 -17.17
CA ARG A 454 -40.70 -4.84 -17.16
C ARG A 454 -42.08 -4.46 -17.70
N GLY A 455 -42.55 -5.19 -18.69
CA GLY A 455 -43.92 -5.16 -19.20
C GLY A 455 -44.66 -6.42 -18.78
N ASP A 456 -45.71 -6.27 -17.99
CA ASP A 456 -46.53 -7.38 -17.48
C ASP A 456 -47.68 -7.75 -18.44
N GLU A 457 -48.16 -6.80 -19.24
CA GLU A 457 -49.27 -7.01 -20.19
C GLU A 457 -48.81 -7.10 -21.66
N HIS A 458 -47.76 -6.35 -22.01
CA HIS A 458 -47.16 -6.34 -23.33
C HIS A 458 -45.64 -6.11 -23.27
N PRO A 459 -44.88 -6.48 -24.32
CA PRO A 459 -43.46 -6.17 -24.41
C PRO A 459 -43.20 -4.65 -24.38
N PRO A 460 -42.26 -4.16 -23.55
CA PRO A 460 -41.89 -2.74 -23.54
C PRO A 460 -41.26 -2.28 -24.86
N ILE A 461 -41.81 -1.26 -25.50
CA ILE A 461 -41.23 -0.70 -26.74
C ILE A 461 -40.30 0.49 -26.51
N SER A 462 -40.28 1.06 -25.29
CA SER A 462 -39.39 2.16 -24.90
C SER A 462 -38.94 2.02 -23.44
N HIS A 463 -37.89 2.74 -23.05
CA HIS A 463 -37.38 2.75 -21.67
C HIS A 463 -38.39 3.28 -20.63
N THR A 464 -39.49 3.91 -21.06
CA THR A 464 -40.57 4.40 -20.19
C THR A 464 -41.84 3.57 -20.27
N ASP A 465 -41.86 2.52 -21.09
CA ASP A 465 -43.06 1.75 -21.41
C ASP A 465 -43.19 0.51 -20.52
N GLY A 466 -43.71 0.72 -19.31
CA GLY A 466 -43.89 -0.34 -18.31
C GLY A 466 -43.33 0.04 -16.94
N THR A 467 -43.05 -0.97 -16.11
CA THR A 467 -42.46 -0.77 -14.78
C THR A 467 -40.94 -0.68 -14.89
N MET A 468 -40.38 0.48 -14.54
CA MET A 468 -38.93 0.67 -14.47
C MET A 468 -38.34 -0.16 -13.32
N VAL A 469 -37.49 -1.13 -13.67
CA VAL A 469 -36.72 -1.95 -12.72
C VAL A 469 -35.43 -1.23 -12.34
N THR A 470 -34.78 -0.59 -13.30
CA THR A 470 -33.54 0.16 -13.10
C THR A 470 -33.40 1.23 -14.16
N ALA A 471 -33.05 2.45 -13.71
CA ALA A 471 -32.74 3.56 -14.58
C ALA A 471 -31.22 3.74 -14.69
N SER A 472 -30.69 3.72 -15.91
CA SER A 472 -29.33 4.12 -16.29
C SER A 472 -28.23 3.68 -15.32
N LYS A 473 -28.09 2.36 -15.12
CA LYS A 473 -27.09 1.75 -14.23
C LYS A 473 -25.90 1.20 -15.02
N ALA A 474 -24.69 1.39 -14.51
CA ALA A 474 -23.50 0.73 -14.99
C ALA A 474 -23.48 -0.77 -14.64
N GLY A 475 -22.85 -1.59 -15.48
CA GLY A 475 -22.75 -3.04 -15.30
C GLY A 475 -23.67 -3.84 -16.21
N ASN A 476 -23.66 -5.16 -16.04
CA ASN A 476 -24.23 -6.13 -16.97
C ASN A 476 -25.29 -7.06 -16.35
N SER A 477 -25.80 -6.67 -15.18
CA SER A 477 -26.75 -7.48 -14.42
C SER A 477 -27.69 -6.61 -13.60
N VAL A 478 -28.96 -7.02 -13.53
CA VAL A 478 -29.97 -6.44 -12.65
C VAL A 478 -30.81 -7.51 -11.99
N ARG A 479 -31.25 -7.23 -10.76
CA ARG A 479 -32.18 -8.06 -10.02
C ARG A 479 -33.48 -7.29 -9.84
N ASP A 480 -34.60 -7.84 -10.30
CA ASP A 480 -35.95 -7.37 -10.01
C ASP A 480 -36.54 -8.18 -8.84
N GLU A 481 -36.58 -7.57 -7.65
CA GLU A 481 -37.20 -8.14 -6.45
C GLU A 481 -38.72 -7.93 -6.40
N ARG A 482 -39.26 -7.10 -7.31
CA ARG A 482 -40.69 -6.77 -7.36
C ARG A 482 -41.38 -7.41 -8.55
N GLY A 483 -40.80 -8.48 -9.10
CA GLY A 483 -41.33 -9.23 -10.23
C GLY A 483 -42.74 -9.74 -9.96
N SER A 484 -43.56 -9.80 -11.01
CA SER A 484 -44.95 -10.25 -10.89
C SER A 484 -45.02 -11.78 -10.77
N ALA A 485 -45.18 -12.29 -9.55
CA ALA A 485 -45.29 -13.71 -9.29
C ALA A 485 -46.57 -14.31 -9.92
N GLY A 486 -46.47 -15.54 -10.44
CA GLY A 486 -47.62 -16.28 -10.97
C GLY A 486 -48.14 -15.76 -12.32
N GLN A 487 -47.36 -14.99 -13.07
CA GLN A 487 -47.65 -14.63 -14.46
C GLN A 487 -46.35 -14.49 -15.27
N GLN A 488 -46.49 -14.41 -16.60
CA GLN A 488 -45.38 -14.18 -17.51
C GLN A 488 -45.19 -12.67 -17.72
N SER A 489 -43.97 -12.17 -17.52
CA SER A 489 -43.58 -10.79 -17.78
C SER A 489 -42.52 -10.74 -18.89
N THR A 490 -42.50 -9.69 -19.69
CA THR A 490 -41.41 -9.41 -20.64
C THR A 490 -40.50 -8.32 -20.10
N TYR A 491 -39.20 -8.59 -20.04
CA TYR A 491 -38.19 -7.61 -19.69
C TYR A 491 -37.50 -7.09 -20.93
N ALA A 492 -37.27 -5.78 -20.98
CA ALA A 492 -36.52 -5.11 -22.03
C ALA A 492 -35.33 -4.36 -21.41
N VAL A 493 -34.15 -4.53 -22.00
CA VAL A 493 -32.93 -3.81 -21.62
C VAL A 493 -32.55 -2.85 -22.75
N PHE A 494 -32.39 -1.58 -22.40
CA PHE A 494 -31.98 -0.50 -23.30
C PHE A 494 -30.59 0.01 -22.89
N ALA A 495 -29.73 0.29 -23.85
CA ALA A 495 -28.42 0.89 -23.62
C ALA A 495 -28.43 2.39 -23.95
N THR A 496 -27.69 3.19 -23.19
CA THR A 496 -27.56 4.65 -23.38
C THR A 496 -26.19 5.14 -22.91
N ARG A 497 -25.64 6.19 -23.53
CA ARG A 497 -24.40 6.86 -23.06
C ARG A 497 -24.71 8.11 -22.22
N ASP A 498 -25.77 8.82 -22.58
CA ASP A 498 -26.08 10.15 -22.04
C ASP A 498 -27.39 10.19 -21.25
N GLY A 499 -28.08 9.05 -21.14
CA GLY A 499 -29.39 8.92 -20.50
C GLY A 499 -30.54 9.53 -21.31
N LYS A 500 -30.30 9.98 -22.54
CA LYS A 500 -31.30 10.64 -23.40
C LYS A 500 -31.59 9.82 -24.64
N VAL A 501 -30.56 9.31 -25.30
CA VAL A 501 -30.68 8.50 -26.52
C VAL A 501 -30.48 7.03 -26.16
N PHE A 502 -31.45 6.21 -26.52
CA PHE A 502 -31.49 4.79 -26.17
C PHE A 502 -31.38 3.90 -27.41
N SER A 503 -30.72 2.75 -27.24
CA SER A 503 -30.71 1.66 -28.21
C SER A 503 -32.11 1.10 -28.45
N ASP A 504 -32.24 0.25 -29.46
CA ASP A 504 -33.38 -0.67 -29.51
C ASP A 504 -33.33 -1.67 -28.32
N PRO A 505 -34.48 -2.22 -27.90
CA PRO A 505 -34.56 -3.11 -26.75
C PRO A 505 -34.02 -4.51 -27.04
N ALA A 506 -33.25 -5.06 -26.10
CA ALA A 506 -33.06 -6.50 -25.98
C ALA A 506 -34.15 -7.07 -25.06
N MET A 507 -34.94 -8.04 -25.54
CA MET A 507 -36.11 -8.54 -24.82
C MET A 507 -36.00 -10.03 -24.41
N ILE A 508 -36.59 -10.37 -23.27
CA ILE A 508 -36.78 -11.76 -22.83
C ILE A 508 -38.06 -11.91 -22.01
N ALA A 509 -38.79 -13.01 -22.20
CA ALA A 509 -39.98 -13.33 -21.41
C ALA A 509 -39.64 -14.31 -20.27
N VAL A 510 -40.19 -14.07 -19.08
CA VAL A 510 -39.91 -14.83 -17.86
C VAL A 510 -41.20 -15.04 -17.07
N THR A 511 -41.42 -16.27 -16.62
CA THR A 511 -42.50 -16.60 -15.68
C THR A 511 -41.92 -16.79 -14.29
N LEU A 512 -42.25 -15.88 -13.37
CA LEU A 512 -41.76 -15.92 -11.99
C LEU A 512 -42.65 -16.85 -11.14
N LEU A 513 -42.12 -17.99 -10.71
CA LEU A 513 -42.80 -18.97 -9.86
C LEU A 513 -42.04 -19.18 -8.54
N PRO A 514 -42.21 -18.29 -7.54
CA PRO A 514 -41.47 -18.38 -6.28
C PRO A 514 -41.65 -19.73 -5.57
N VAL A 515 -40.57 -20.25 -4.99
CA VAL A 515 -40.60 -21.51 -4.22
C VAL A 515 -41.05 -21.28 -2.77
N PRO A 516 -41.63 -22.28 -2.08
CA PRO A 516 -41.87 -22.18 -0.64
C PRO A 516 -40.56 -22.00 0.13
N HIS A 517 -40.51 -21.03 1.03
CA HIS A 517 -39.31 -20.75 1.82
C HIS A 517 -39.49 -21.17 3.28
N ALA A 518 -38.43 -21.06 4.08
CA ALA A 518 -38.47 -21.41 5.50
C ALA A 518 -38.95 -22.85 5.77
N PHE A 519 -38.61 -23.80 4.89
CA PHE A 519 -38.98 -25.20 5.03
C PHE A 519 -38.14 -25.88 6.12
N ARG A 520 -38.77 -26.39 7.18
CA ARG A 520 -38.11 -26.96 8.37
C ARG A 520 -38.92 -28.12 8.94
N ALA A 521 -38.25 -29.00 9.68
CA ALA A 521 -38.85 -30.12 10.40
C ALA A 521 -38.49 -30.09 11.89
N VAL A 522 -39.46 -30.46 12.74
CA VAL A 522 -39.22 -30.80 14.15
C VAL A 522 -39.57 -32.27 14.34
N THR A 523 -38.59 -33.06 14.78
CA THR A 523 -38.72 -34.51 14.94
C THR A 523 -39.13 -34.91 16.34
N HIS A 524 -39.79 -36.07 16.44
CA HIS A 524 -40.04 -36.78 17.70
C HIS A 524 -39.93 -38.30 17.43
N SER A 525 -40.18 -39.14 18.44
CA SER A 525 -39.84 -40.58 18.44
C SER A 525 -40.40 -41.43 17.29
N SER A 526 -41.45 -40.98 16.58
CA SER A 526 -42.05 -41.72 15.48
C SER A 526 -42.61 -40.83 14.36
N GLY A 527 -42.18 -39.57 14.30
CA GLY A 527 -42.80 -38.61 13.40
C GLY A 527 -42.03 -37.30 13.29
N ALA A 528 -42.52 -36.44 12.42
CA ALA A 528 -41.98 -35.11 12.19
C ALA A 528 -43.11 -34.12 11.86
N ARG A 529 -43.00 -32.90 12.39
CA ARG A 529 -43.82 -31.77 11.97
C ARG A 529 -43.03 -30.90 11.01
N LEU A 530 -43.51 -30.83 9.77
CA LEU A 530 -42.96 -29.99 8.72
C LEU A 530 -43.65 -28.63 8.73
N THR A 531 -42.89 -27.56 8.54
CA THR A 531 -43.40 -26.18 8.47
C THR A 531 -42.72 -25.44 7.33
N TRP A 532 -43.43 -24.53 6.67
CA TRP A 532 -42.91 -23.70 5.57
C TRP A 532 -43.62 -22.35 5.54
N THR A 533 -43.16 -21.43 4.69
CA THR A 533 -43.93 -20.24 4.30
C THR A 533 -44.33 -20.38 2.83
N ARG A 534 -45.61 -20.19 2.56
CA ARG A 534 -46.17 -20.28 1.21
C ARG A 534 -46.05 -18.91 0.52
N PRO A 535 -45.61 -18.82 -0.74
CA PRO A 535 -45.58 -17.57 -1.47
C PRO A 535 -46.96 -16.95 -1.68
N ASP A 536 -47.01 -15.62 -1.72
CA ASP A 536 -48.20 -14.86 -2.06
C ASP A 536 -48.57 -15.16 -3.52
N LEU A 537 -49.82 -15.57 -3.78
CA LEU A 537 -50.37 -16.09 -5.06
C LEU A 537 -50.19 -17.59 -5.36
N ALA A 538 -49.44 -18.34 -4.56
CA ALA A 538 -49.46 -19.80 -4.68
C ALA A 538 -50.81 -20.39 -4.20
N ALA A 539 -51.45 -21.19 -5.04
CA ALA A 539 -52.73 -21.85 -4.74
C ALA A 539 -52.61 -22.96 -3.67
N GLY A 540 -51.39 -23.44 -3.41
CA GLY A 540 -51.09 -24.48 -2.44
C GLY A 540 -49.64 -24.95 -2.58
N VAL A 541 -49.28 -26.01 -1.88
CA VAL A 541 -47.98 -26.69 -2.02
C VAL A 541 -48.15 -28.19 -2.21
N ILE A 542 -47.14 -28.82 -2.78
CA ILE A 542 -46.97 -30.27 -2.83
C ILE A 542 -45.75 -30.61 -1.98
N VAL A 543 -45.93 -31.48 -0.98
CA VAL A 543 -44.84 -32.06 -0.20
C VAL A 543 -44.67 -33.51 -0.65
N THR A 544 -43.49 -33.88 -1.11
CA THR A 544 -43.13 -35.26 -1.45
C THR A 544 -42.16 -35.79 -0.41
N GLN A 545 -42.56 -36.84 0.29
CA GLN A 545 -41.74 -37.62 1.19
C GLN A 545 -41.09 -38.76 0.40
N THR A 546 -39.79 -38.97 0.53
CA THR A 546 -39.06 -40.10 -0.05
C THR A 546 -38.34 -40.84 1.08
N ASP A 547 -38.59 -42.14 1.17
CA ASP A 547 -37.98 -43.03 2.16
C ASP A 547 -36.60 -43.56 1.70
N PRO A 548 -35.82 -44.25 2.55
CA PRO A 548 -34.52 -44.79 2.15
C PRO A 548 -34.58 -45.85 1.04
N SER A 549 -35.74 -46.48 0.82
CA SER A 549 -35.93 -47.44 -0.27
C SER A 549 -36.19 -46.75 -1.63
N GLY A 550 -36.35 -45.41 -1.61
CA GLY A 550 -36.69 -44.59 -2.77
C GLY A 550 -38.20 -44.49 -3.02
N ALA A 551 -39.04 -45.13 -2.20
CA ALA A 551 -40.49 -45.00 -2.34
C ALA A 551 -40.92 -43.60 -1.92
N SER A 552 -41.80 -42.99 -2.72
CA SER A 552 -42.22 -41.61 -2.54
C SER A 552 -43.73 -41.51 -2.27
N GLN A 553 -44.10 -40.72 -1.27
CA GLN A 553 -45.47 -40.36 -0.94
C GLN A 553 -45.69 -38.87 -1.14
N VAL A 554 -46.67 -38.51 -1.96
CA VAL A 554 -47.00 -37.13 -2.31
C VAL A 554 -48.22 -36.66 -1.53
N THR A 555 -48.10 -35.51 -0.86
CA THR A 555 -49.19 -34.88 -0.10
C THR A 555 -49.39 -33.46 -0.59
N GLN A 556 -50.61 -33.12 -1.02
CA GLN A 556 -50.95 -31.76 -1.45
C GLN A 556 -51.62 -30.99 -0.30
N VAL A 557 -51.07 -29.82 0.04
CA VAL A 557 -51.58 -28.95 1.10
C VAL A 557 -52.05 -27.64 0.48
N LEU A 558 -53.37 -27.49 0.37
CA LEU A 558 -54.01 -26.33 -0.27
C LEU A 558 -54.13 -25.11 0.66
N ARG A 559 -54.22 -25.34 1.97
CA ARG A 559 -54.36 -24.31 3.00
C ARG A 559 -53.48 -24.65 4.20
N GLY A 560 -52.91 -23.63 4.85
CA GLY A 560 -51.98 -23.79 5.96
C GLY A 560 -50.51 -23.85 5.54
N SER A 561 -49.64 -23.91 6.54
CA SER A 561 -48.19 -23.79 6.43
C SER A 561 -47.45 -24.92 7.17
N GLU A 562 -48.16 -26.01 7.47
CA GLU A 562 -47.65 -27.15 8.22
C GLU A 562 -48.21 -28.49 7.72
N LEU A 563 -47.44 -29.56 7.93
CA LEU A 563 -47.83 -30.95 7.70
C LEU A 563 -47.23 -31.83 8.79
N SER A 564 -48.05 -32.61 9.49
CA SER A 564 -47.56 -33.63 10.43
C SER A 564 -47.45 -34.97 9.72
N VAL A 565 -46.28 -35.60 9.86
CA VAL A 565 -45.95 -36.90 9.26
C VAL A 565 -45.67 -37.88 10.39
N GLU A 566 -46.41 -38.99 10.39
CA GLU A 566 -46.35 -40.02 11.42
C GLU A 566 -45.79 -41.33 10.85
N LYS A 567 -45.47 -42.29 11.75
CA LYS A 567 -44.96 -43.62 11.40
C LYS A 567 -43.59 -43.59 10.71
N LEU A 568 -42.73 -42.66 11.12
CA LEU A 568 -41.33 -42.63 10.73
C LEU A 568 -40.51 -43.53 11.67
N THR A 569 -39.54 -44.24 11.11
CA THR A 569 -38.62 -45.09 11.90
C THR A 569 -37.51 -44.25 12.53
N THR A 570 -37.31 -44.36 13.84
CA THR A 570 -36.20 -43.68 14.56
C THR A 570 -34.85 -44.08 13.96
N GLY A 571 -33.95 -43.11 13.81
CA GLY A 571 -32.62 -43.30 13.22
C GLY A 571 -32.61 -43.45 11.69
N THR A 572 -33.77 -43.43 11.02
CA THR A 572 -33.88 -43.57 9.57
C THR A 572 -33.98 -42.21 8.87
N SER A 573 -33.26 -42.03 7.77
CA SER A 573 -33.23 -40.78 6.99
C SER A 573 -34.36 -40.72 5.96
N TYR A 574 -35.16 -39.66 6.01
CA TYR A 574 -36.22 -39.36 5.06
C TYR A 574 -35.93 -38.06 4.34
N HIS A 575 -36.14 -38.02 3.03
CA HIS A 575 -35.99 -36.81 2.23
C HIS A 575 -37.37 -36.21 1.96
N PHE A 576 -37.54 -34.92 2.25
CA PHE A 576 -38.75 -34.19 1.88
C PHE A 576 -38.45 -33.13 0.84
N THR A 577 -39.26 -33.03 -0.20
CA THR A 577 -39.27 -31.91 -1.15
C THR A 577 -40.59 -31.16 -1.08
N ILE A 578 -40.56 -29.86 -1.29
CA ILE A 578 -41.74 -29.00 -1.33
C ILE A 578 -41.73 -28.11 -2.57
N GLN A 579 -42.87 -28.02 -3.26
CA GLN A 579 -43.08 -27.16 -4.44
C GLN A 579 -44.36 -26.34 -4.26
N ALA A 580 -44.38 -25.09 -4.72
CA ALA A 580 -45.58 -24.27 -4.77
C ALA A 580 -46.40 -24.58 -6.04
N ILE A 581 -47.72 -24.49 -5.94
CA ILE A 581 -48.65 -24.66 -7.05
C ILE A 581 -49.11 -23.28 -7.52
N TYR A 582 -48.92 -22.97 -8.79
CA TYR A 582 -49.42 -21.76 -9.44
C TYR A 582 -50.45 -22.10 -10.52
N LEU A 583 -51.46 -21.24 -10.67
CA LEU A 583 -52.51 -21.36 -11.67
C LEU A 583 -52.31 -20.23 -12.69
N LEU A 584 -51.66 -20.54 -13.81
CA LEU A 584 -51.42 -19.60 -14.90
C LEU A 584 -52.53 -19.68 -15.94
N ALA A 585 -52.60 -18.72 -16.87
CA ALA A 585 -53.53 -18.76 -18.00
C ALA A 585 -53.38 -20.04 -18.86
N GLU A 586 -52.16 -20.56 -18.97
CA GLU A 586 -51.82 -21.80 -19.66
C GLU A 586 -52.09 -23.09 -18.84
N GLY A 587 -52.50 -22.94 -17.57
CA GLY A 587 -52.83 -24.04 -16.67
C GLY A 587 -51.96 -24.11 -15.42
N ARG A 588 -52.04 -25.27 -14.73
CA ARG A 588 -51.33 -25.52 -13.48
C ARG A 588 -49.82 -25.68 -13.73
N ARG A 589 -49.01 -24.92 -13.00
CA ARG A 589 -47.54 -25.07 -12.94
C ARG A 589 -47.06 -25.30 -11.51
N LEU A 590 -45.89 -25.93 -11.38
CA LEU A 590 -45.17 -26.07 -10.12
C LEU A 590 -43.94 -25.18 -10.15
N SER A 591 -43.58 -24.63 -9.00
CA SER A 591 -42.26 -24.02 -8.81
C SER A 591 -41.16 -25.09 -8.83
N ASP A 592 -39.90 -24.63 -8.82
CA ASP A 592 -38.78 -25.48 -8.42
C ASP A 592 -38.99 -26.00 -6.98
N SER A 593 -38.26 -27.06 -6.61
CA SER A 593 -38.39 -27.71 -5.32
C SER A 593 -37.39 -27.18 -4.29
N THR A 594 -37.82 -27.12 -3.03
CA THR A 594 -36.95 -26.95 -1.86
C THR A 594 -36.93 -28.25 -1.07
N SER A 595 -35.78 -28.63 -0.51
CA SER A 595 -35.61 -29.92 0.15
C SER A 595 -35.01 -29.85 1.56
N ILE A 596 -35.36 -30.84 2.39
CA ILE A 596 -34.74 -31.10 3.68
C ILE A 596 -34.62 -32.61 3.93
N THR A 597 -33.63 -32.99 4.74
CA THR A 597 -33.45 -34.36 5.24
C THR A 597 -33.86 -34.42 6.70
N VAL A 598 -34.63 -35.43 7.08
CA VAL A 598 -35.22 -35.57 8.42
C VAL A 598 -34.91 -36.96 8.98
N VAL A 599 -34.36 -37.00 10.20
CA VAL A 599 -34.05 -38.24 10.92
C VAL A 599 -34.74 -38.19 12.29
N PRO A 600 -35.75 -39.04 12.58
CA PRO A 600 -36.40 -39.07 13.89
C PRO A 600 -35.43 -39.57 15.00
N ARG A 601 -35.44 -38.95 16.20
CA ARG A 601 -34.54 -39.25 17.35
C ARG A 601 -35.31 -39.46 18.66
N GLY A 602 -34.72 -40.18 19.64
CA GLY A 602 -35.27 -40.43 20.98
C GLY A 602 -35.02 -39.29 22.01
N VAL A 603 -35.56 -39.42 23.24
CA VAL A 603 -35.44 -38.38 24.31
C VAL A 603 -34.13 -38.54 25.10
N ALA A 604 -33.31 -37.49 25.18
CA ALA A 604 -32.02 -37.48 25.91
C ALA A 604 -32.17 -37.31 27.44
N SER A 605 -31.23 -37.88 28.23
CA SER A 605 -31.17 -37.75 29.71
C SER A 605 -29.76 -37.39 30.22
N ALA A 606 -29.68 -36.74 31.41
CA ALA A 606 -28.42 -36.29 32.02
C ALA A 606 -27.67 -37.43 32.72
N VAL A 607 -26.34 -37.41 32.68
CA VAL A 607 -25.47 -38.33 33.42
C VAL A 607 -25.24 -37.77 34.83
N LEU A 608 -25.72 -38.44 35.87
CA LEU A 608 -25.69 -37.92 37.25
C LEU A 608 -24.67 -38.59 38.17
N ASP A 609 -24.09 -39.71 37.72
CA ASP A 609 -23.29 -40.64 38.51
C ASP A 609 -21.85 -40.77 37.99
N LEU A 610 -21.28 -39.68 37.46
CA LEU A 610 -19.89 -39.65 37.03
C LEU A 610 -18.96 -39.88 38.24
N ASP A 611 -18.09 -40.87 38.13
CA ASP A 611 -17.00 -41.13 39.06
C ASP A 611 -15.64 -41.01 38.34
N LEU A 612 -14.68 -40.38 39.02
CA LEU A 612 -13.34 -40.09 38.49
C LEU A 612 -12.27 -40.60 39.45
N SER A 613 -11.29 -41.33 38.91
CA SER A 613 -10.13 -41.80 39.67
C SER A 613 -8.82 -41.54 38.91
N ILE A 614 -7.74 -41.32 39.66
CA ILE A 614 -6.41 -41.16 39.06
C ILE A 614 -5.76 -42.54 38.98
N GLY A 615 -5.57 -43.02 37.75
CA GLY A 615 -4.88 -44.26 37.43
C GLY A 615 -3.48 -44.02 36.85
N THR A 616 -2.82 -45.11 36.44
CA THR A 616 -1.56 -45.06 35.71
C THR A 616 -1.70 -45.88 34.43
N LEU A 617 -1.46 -45.24 33.28
CA LEU A 617 -1.40 -45.89 31.97
C LEU A 617 0.00 -45.70 31.40
N ASP A 618 0.68 -46.78 31.00
CA ASP A 618 2.05 -46.77 30.47
C ASP A 618 3.07 -45.98 31.34
N GLY A 619 2.88 -45.99 32.67
CA GLY A 619 3.75 -45.28 33.61
C GLY A 619 3.47 -43.77 33.74
N GLN A 620 2.43 -43.24 33.08
CA GLN A 620 1.97 -41.85 33.21
C GLN A 620 0.60 -41.78 33.91
N ASN A 621 0.34 -40.66 34.61
CA ASN A 621 -0.95 -40.45 35.26
C ASN A 621 -2.07 -40.31 34.22
N ALA A 622 -3.14 -41.07 34.39
CA ALA A 622 -4.34 -41.01 33.56
C ALA A 622 -5.58 -40.78 34.44
N LEU A 623 -6.63 -40.23 33.86
CA LEU A 623 -7.91 -40.01 34.53
C LEU A 623 -8.91 -41.04 34.04
N ASP A 624 -9.28 -41.98 34.89
CA ASP A 624 -10.28 -43.00 34.59
C ASP A 624 -11.67 -42.50 35.01
N ALA A 625 -12.62 -42.54 34.09
CA ALA A 625 -14.00 -42.11 34.26
C ALA A 625 -14.98 -43.27 34.09
N THR A 626 -15.99 -43.33 34.96
CA THR A 626 -17.11 -44.29 34.87
C THR A 626 -18.46 -43.62 35.11
N TRP A 627 -19.51 -44.06 34.41
CA TRP A 627 -20.87 -43.49 34.49
C TRP A 627 -21.95 -44.42 33.91
N THR A 628 -23.23 -44.13 34.19
CA THR A 628 -24.36 -44.80 33.53
C THR A 628 -24.72 -44.11 32.20
N ALA A 629 -24.50 -44.78 31.07
CA ALA A 629 -24.75 -44.22 29.74
C ALA A 629 -26.25 -44.27 29.34
N PRO A 630 -26.88 -43.13 28.96
CA PRO A 630 -28.24 -43.10 28.40
C PRO A 630 -28.39 -43.97 27.13
N ALA A 631 -29.61 -44.43 26.87
CA ALA A 631 -29.93 -45.12 25.62
C ALA A 631 -29.81 -44.14 24.44
N ASP A 632 -28.97 -44.48 23.46
CA ASP A 632 -28.85 -43.79 22.15
C ASP A 632 -28.47 -42.29 22.19
N ALA A 633 -27.80 -41.84 23.26
CA ALA A 633 -27.28 -40.47 23.36
C ALA A 633 -25.73 -40.45 23.40
N GLU A 634 -25.14 -39.50 22.68
CA GLU A 634 -23.71 -39.21 22.76
C GLU A 634 -23.42 -38.39 24.03
N ILE A 635 -22.37 -38.76 24.76
CA ILE A 635 -21.89 -38.04 25.95
C ILE A 635 -20.52 -37.45 25.64
N GLU A 636 -20.39 -36.14 25.82
CA GLU A 636 -19.12 -35.43 25.74
C GLU A 636 -18.60 -35.09 27.13
N PHE A 637 -17.30 -35.25 27.36
CA PHE A 637 -16.66 -34.84 28.60
C PHE A 637 -15.92 -33.52 28.39
N TRP A 638 -16.17 -32.57 29.28
CA TRP A 638 -15.60 -31.23 29.20
C TRP A 638 -14.95 -30.86 30.53
N GLN A 639 -13.76 -30.29 30.47
CA GLN A 639 -13.07 -29.71 31.62
C GLN A 639 -13.31 -28.20 31.68
N PHE A 640 -13.47 -27.67 32.89
CA PHE A 640 -13.71 -26.26 33.19
C PHE A 640 -12.80 -25.83 34.34
N GLU A 641 -12.61 -24.52 34.47
CA GLU A 641 -12.03 -23.94 35.69
C GLU A 641 -12.88 -24.29 36.91
N SER A 642 -12.25 -24.45 38.07
CA SER A 642 -12.92 -24.88 39.31
C SER A 642 -14.14 -24.03 39.69
N GLY A 643 -14.10 -22.72 39.41
CA GLY A 643 -15.18 -21.77 39.69
C GLY A 643 -16.36 -21.78 38.71
N ALA A 644 -16.36 -22.61 37.67
CA ALA A 644 -17.45 -22.63 36.68
C ALA A 644 -18.79 -23.08 37.29
N ASP A 645 -19.84 -22.30 37.07
CA ASP A 645 -21.21 -22.61 37.51
C ASP A 645 -21.90 -23.51 36.49
N LEU A 646 -22.00 -24.80 36.82
CA LEU A 646 -22.64 -25.84 36.02
C LEU A 646 -23.74 -26.47 36.85
N GLN A 647 -24.99 -26.21 36.47
CA GLN A 647 -26.17 -26.75 37.15
C GLN A 647 -26.57 -28.10 36.54
N PRO A 648 -26.50 -29.21 37.30
CA PRO A 648 -26.91 -30.52 36.80
C PRO A 648 -28.40 -30.52 36.37
N GLY A 649 -28.68 -31.13 35.21
CA GLY A 649 -30.01 -31.16 34.60
C GLY A 649 -30.38 -29.93 33.76
N ALA A 650 -29.54 -28.89 33.71
CA ALA A 650 -29.80 -27.70 32.90
C ALA A 650 -29.50 -27.95 31.41
N HIS A 651 -30.30 -27.35 30.53
CA HIS A 651 -29.98 -27.26 29.10
C HIS A 651 -29.10 -26.04 28.83
N ILE A 652 -27.97 -26.25 28.17
CA ILE A 652 -27.04 -25.18 27.79
C ILE A 652 -26.75 -25.21 26.29
N ALA A 653 -26.73 -24.03 25.66
CA ALA A 653 -26.35 -23.91 24.25
C ALA A 653 -24.85 -24.18 24.06
N PRO A 654 -24.39 -24.63 22.88
CA PRO A 654 -22.97 -24.90 22.63
C PRO A 654 -22.05 -23.70 22.88
N SER A 655 -22.52 -22.49 22.55
CA SER A 655 -21.75 -21.26 22.80
C SER A 655 -21.60 -20.93 24.29
N ALA A 656 -22.51 -21.40 25.15
CA ALA A 656 -22.41 -21.21 26.60
C ALA A 656 -21.30 -22.07 27.21
N VAL A 657 -21.08 -23.28 26.70
CA VAL A 657 -19.99 -24.18 27.13
C VAL A 657 -18.64 -23.50 26.97
N THR A 658 -18.38 -22.90 25.80
CA THR A 658 -17.13 -22.17 25.54
C THR A 658 -17.02 -20.89 26.35
N LYS A 659 -18.12 -20.15 26.55
CA LYS A 659 -18.13 -18.93 27.39
C LYS A 659 -17.78 -19.20 28.86
N LEU A 660 -18.12 -20.40 29.36
CA LEU A 660 -17.73 -20.86 30.69
C LEU A 660 -16.28 -21.37 30.76
N GLY A 661 -15.50 -21.22 29.69
CA GLY A 661 -14.10 -21.66 29.63
C GLY A 661 -13.94 -23.16 29.40
N GLY A 662 -15.01 -23.87 29.01
CA GLY A 662 -15.00 -25.30 28.79
C GLY A 662 -14.04 -25.74 27.67
N ARG A 663 -13.29 -26.81 27.92
CA ARG A 663 -12.46 -27.51 26.92
C ARG A 663 -12.88 -28.97 26.82
N ARG A 664 -13.16 -29.44 25.61
CA ARG A 664 -13.53 -30.84 25.39
C ARG A 664 -12.36 -31.76 25.67
N MET A 665 -12.63 -32.86 26.37
CA MET A 665 -11.66 -33.90 26.67
C MET A 665 -11.74 -35.00 25.61
N SER A 666 -10.58 -35.52 25.21
CA SER A 666 -10.46 -36.62 24.24
C SER A 666 -10.17 -37.91 24.99
N ALA A 667 -11.04 -38.91 24.83
CA ALA A 667 -10.80 -40.23 25.41
C ALA A 667 -9.63 -40.93 24.71
N LEU A 668 -8.77 -41.57 25.49
CA LEU A 668 -7.70 -42.44 25.01
C LEU A 668 -8.27 -43.75 24.42
N PRO A 669 -7.51 -44.48 23.59
CA PRO A 669 -7.95 -45.74 23.01
C PRO A 669 -8.36 -46.78 24.07
N GLY A 670 -9.47 -47.51 23.84
CA GLY A 670 -9.96 -48.55 24.76
C GLY A 670 -11.25 -48.25 25.52
N HIS A 671 -11.96 -47.16 25.19
CA HIS A 671 -13.23 -46.80 25.84
C HIS A 671 -14.33 -47.86 25.64
N GLN A 672 -15.21 -48.00 26.63
CA GLN A 672 -16.41 -48.83 26.59
C GLN A 672 -17.64 -47.97 26.91
N ARG A 673 -18.85 -48.48 26.64
CA ARG A 673 -20.07 -47.76 27.00
C ARG A 673 -20.14 -47.63 28.53
N GLY A 674 -20.11 -46.39 29.03
CA GLY A 674 -20.09 -46.09 30.47
C GLY A 674 -18.70 -46.04 31.10
N SER A 675 -17.61 -46.10 30.32
CA SER A 675 -16.25 -45.90 30.83
C SER A 675 -15.29 -45.32 29.78
N ALA A 676 -14.43 -44.40 30.20
CA ALA A 676 -13.40 -43.80 29.36
C ALA A 676 -12.18 -43.41 30.20
N THR A 677 -10.99 -43.45 29.57
CA THR A 677 -9.74 -42.95 30.17
C THR A 677 -9.30 -41.70 29.43
N PHE A 678 -8.83 -40.69 30.15
CA PHE A 678 -8.36 -39.41 29.63
C PHE A 678 -6.94 -39.13 30.10
N GLU A 679 -6.25 -38.20 29.42
CA GLU A 679 -5.03 -37.61 29.98
C GLU A 679 -5.35 -36.88 31.30
N SER A 680 -4.47 -37.01 32.29
CA SER A 680 -4.66 -36.34 33.57
C SER A 680 -4.62 -34.82 33.39
N PRO A 681 -5.62 -34.06 33.90
CA PRO A 681 -5.64 -32.61 33.76
C PRO A 681 -4.44 -31.92 34.40
N THR A 682 -4.01 -30.80 33.81
CA THR A 682 -3.00 -29.93 34.41
C THR A 682 -3.66 -28.97 35.41
N GLY A 683 -3.33 -29.12 36.70
CA GLY A 683 -3.97 -28.34 37.76
C GLY A 683 -5.29 -28.95 38.25
N ILE A 684 -6.04 -28.20 39.05
CA ILE A 684 -7.33 -28.61 39.61
C ILE A 684 -8.44 -28.11 38.69
N VAL A 685 -9.23 -29.02 38.13
CA VAL A 685 -10.29 -28.71 37.16
C VAL A 685 -11.62 -29.35 37.56
N LYS A 686 -12.70 -28.83 36.99
CA LYS A 686 -14.05 -29.42 37.08
C LYS A 686 -14.36 -30.14 35.78
N VAL A 687 -14.62 -31.43 35.83
CA VAL A 687 -14.99 -32.25 34.66
C VAL A 687 -16.49 -32.50 34.68
N ALA A 688 -17.18 -32.21 33.58
CA ALA A 688 -18.62 -32.39 33.46
C ALA A 688 -18.97 -33.29 32.26
N PRO A 689 -19.89 -34.27 32.42
CA PRO A 689 -20.46 -35.01 31.32
C PRO A 689 -21.64 -34.22 30.72
N LEU A 690 -21.64 -34.03 29.41
CA LEU A 690 -22.65 -33.29 28.66
C LEU A 690 -23.34 -34.23 27.66
N THR A 691 -24.64 -34.47 27.83
CA THR A 691 -25.42 -35.25 26.88
C THR A 691 -25.78 -34.39 25.66
N VAL A 692 -25.44 -34.84 24.45
CA VAL A 692 -25.69 -34.11 23.20
C VAL A 692 -27.18 -34.16 22.84
N THR A 693 -27.75 -33.01 22.49
CA THR A 693 -29.15 -32.84 22.04
C THR A 693 -29.21 -31.97 20.78
N ASP A 694 -30.34 -31.95 20.07
CA ASP A 694 -30.50 -31.15 18.84
C ASP A 694 -30.38 -29.62 19.08
N GLY A 695 -30.53 -29.16 20.33
CA GLY A 695 -30.45 -27.74 20.72
C GLY A 695 -29.21 -27.35 21.55
N GLY A 696 -28.28 -28.27 21.78
CA GLY A 696 -27.11 -28.06 22.65
C GLY A 696 -26.86 -29.24 23.58
N TYR A 697 -26.59 -28.97 24.84
CA TYR A 697 -26.19 -29.97 25.82
C TYR A 697 -27.12 -30.01 27.02
N LEU A 698 -27.33 -31.20 27.56
CA LEU A 698 -27.92 -31.40 28.88
C LEU A 698 -26.80 -31.70 29.88
N VAL A 699 -26.67 -30.87 30.92
CA VAL A 699 -25.56 -30.90 31.87
C VAL A 699 -25.74 -32.05 32.86
N GLY A 700 -24.74 -32.91 33.00
CA GLY A 700 -24.65 -33.91 34.06
C GLY A 700 -23.95 -33.40 35.32
N THR A 701 -23.78 -34.25 36.34
CA THR A 701 -23.13 -33.85 37.60
C THR A 701 -21.61 -33.65 37.38
N PRO A 702 -21.07 -32.44 37.60
CA PRO A 702 -19.64 -32.20 37.46
C PRO A 702 -18.86 -32.73 38.67
N VAL A 703 -17.62 -33.17 38.43
CA VAL A 703 -16.70 -33.71 39.45
C VAL A 703 -15.37 -32.95 39.39
N VAL A 704 -14.85 -32.54 40.55
CA VAL A 704 -13.54 -31.86 40.66
C VAL A 704 -12.42 -32.88 40.76
N THR A 705 -11.36 -32.72 39.95
CA THR A 705 -10.20 -33.63 39.90
C THR A 705 -8.92 -32.88 39.51
N GLY A 706 -7.75 -33.50 39.72
CA GLY A 706 -6.45 -32.96 39.36
C GLY A 706 -5.44 -32.94 40.51
N ALA A 707 -4.36 -32.17 40.36
CA ALA A 707 -3.33 -31.99 41.38
C ALA A 707 -2.85 -30.54 41.43
N ALA A 708 -2.41 -30.09 42.60
CA ALA A 708 -1.81 -28.76 42.74
C ALA A 708 -0.48 -28.69 41.93
N PRO A 709 -0.11 -27.51 41.40
CA PRO A 709 1.07 -27.38 40.56
C PRO A 709 2.37 -27.58 41.35
N SER A 710 3.32 -28.30 40.78
CA SER A 710 4.61 -28.59 41.44
C SER A 710 5.56 -27.37 41.48
N PRO A 711 6.30 -27.14 42.58
CA PRO A 711 7.38 -26.15 42.61
C PRO A 711 8.58 -26.62 41.77
N THR A 712 9.32 -25.68 41.19
CA THR A 712 10.46 -25.97 40.29
C THR A 712 11.74 -25.27 40.74
N ASN A 713 12.88 -25.65 40.18
CA ASN A 713 14.22 -25.11 40.51
C ASN A 713 14.50 -25.12 42.02
N ILE A 714 14.24 -26.25 42.66
CA ILE A 714 14.46 -26.41 44.09
C ILE A 714 15.97 -26.57 44.31
N VAL A 715 16.53 -25.64 45.08
CA VAL A 715 17.95 -25.60 45.45
C VAL A 715 18.04 -25.62 46.97
N SER A 716 18.93 -26.45 47.49
CA SER A 716 19.31 -26.44 48.91
C SER A 716 20.76 -26.00 49.06
N GLU A 717 21.02 -25.05 49.95
CA GLU A 717 22.35 -24.56 50.28
C GLU A 717 22.54 -24.57 51.79
N GLN A 718 23.67 -25.11 52.27
CA GLN A 718 24.02 -25.09 53.68
C GLN A 718 24.87 -23.86 54.01
N PHE A 719 24.42 -23.09 54.99
CA PHE A 719 25.16 -21.96 55.56
C PHE A 719 25.36 -22.20 57.06
N GLY A 720 26.51 -22.79 57.42
CA GLY A 720 26.77 -23.22 58.81
C GLY A 720 25.78 -24.32 59.22
N ASP A 721 24.99 -24.08 60.27
CA ASP A 721 23.98 -25.02 60.78
C ASP A 721 22.56 -24.77 60.20
N GLU A 722 22.40 -23.83 59.26
CA GLU A 722 21.13 -23.53 58.58
C GLU A 722 21.11 -24.12 57.17
N LEU A 723 20.04 -24.83 56.83
CA LEU A 723 19.74 -25.27 55.46
C LEU A 723 18.75 -24.27 54.84
N ARG A 724 19.19 -23.56 53.81
CA ARG A 724 18.36 -22.64 53.04
C ARG A 724 17.84 -23.34 51.80
N LEU A 725 16.53 -23.27 51.61
CA LEU A 725 15.80 -23.79 50.46
C LEU A 725 15.27 -22.64 49.63
N SER A 726 15.55 -22.69 48.33
CA SER A 726 15.03 -21.76 47.35
C SER A 726 14.35 -22.53 46.23
N TRP A 727 13.21 -22.06 45.75
CA TRP A 727 12.50 -22.60 44.59
C TRP A 727 11.76 -21.48 43.85
N VAL A 728 11.30 -21.79 42.64
CA VAL A 728 10.37 -20.94 41.90
C VAL A 728 8.96 -21.27 42.36
N TRP A 729 8.26 -20.24 42.87
CA TRP A 729 6.88 -20.38 43.33
C TRP A 729 5.94 -20.73 42.17
N PRO A 730 5.10 -21.77 42.28
CA PRO A 730 4.07 -22.06 41.28
C PRO A 730 3.12 -20.87 41.08
N SER A 731 2.59 -20.69 39.88
CA SER A 731 1.68 -19.58 39.58
C SER A 731 0.38 -19.69 40.39
N GLY A 732 0.14 -18.76 41.30
CA GLY A 732 -1.05 -18.72 42.15
C GLY A 732 -0.69 -18.40 43.60
N ASP A 733 -1.70 -18.18 44.44
CA ASP A 733 -1.52 -17.96 45.89
C ASP A 733 -1.59 -19.28 46.65
N HIS A 734 -0.70 -20.20 46.29
CA HIS A 734 -0.63 -21.50 46.92
C HIS A 734 0.19 -21.45 48.21
N LEU A 735 0.08 -22.51 49.01
CA LEU A 735 0.93 -22.72 50.17
C LEU A 735 1.94 -23.83 49.86
N MET A 736 3.20 -23.68 50.29
CA MET A 736 4.21 -24.72 50.15
C MET A 736 4.33 -25.49 51.45
N GLU A 737 4.36 -26.81 51.39
CA GLU A 737 4.57 -27.68 52.54
C GLU A 737 5.92 -28.40 52.41
N LEU A 738 6.79 -28.13 53.38
CA LEU A 738 8.06 -28.83 53.56
C LEU A 738 7.85 -29.94 54.59
N ARG A 739 8.34 -31.15 54.29
CA ARG A 739 8.37 -32.28 55.23
C ARG A 739 9.75 -32.87 55.27
N TRP A 740 10.29 -33.13 56.46
CA TRP A 740 11.61 -33.74 56.62
C TRP A 740 11.69 -34.57 57.90
N VAL A 741 12.75 -35.35 58.04
CA VAL A 741 13.09 -36.10 59.26
C VAL A 741 14.32 -35.46 59.90
N GLN A 742 14.24 -35.21 61.20
CA GLN A 742 15.35 -34.70 62.01
C GLN A 742 15.34 -35.40 63.38
N GLU A 743 16.48 -35.95 63.80
CA GLU A 743 16.59 -36.76 65.04
C GLU A 743 15.53 -37.88 65.11
N SER A 744 15.29 -38.58 63.98
CA SER A 744 14.28 -39.63 63.84
C SER A 744 12.82 -39.18 64.05
N ARG A 745 12.55 -37.87 64.02
CA ARG A 745 11.19 -37.31 64.09
C ARG A 745 10.80 -36.65 62.78
N SER A 746 9.61 -36.98 62.27
CA SER A 746 9.03 -36.26 61.14
C SER A 746 8.62 -34.85 61.56
N ARG A 747 9.02 -33.87 60.74
CA ARG A 747 8.77 -32.46 60.89
C ARG A 747 8.09 -31.95 59.64
N ARG A 748 7.29 -30.89 59.82
CA ARG A 748 6.55 -30.23 58.75
C ARG A 748 6.55 -28.73 58.95
N ARG A 749 6.72 -27.98 57.88
CA ARG A 749 6.57 -26.52 57.87
C ARG A 749 5.80 -26.08 56.65
N ARG A 750 4.77 -25.27 56.87
CA ARG A 750 4.02 -24.59 55.83
C ARG A 750 4.61 -23.20 55.60
N VAL A 751 4.79 -22.83 54.34
CA VAL A 751 5.42 -21.59 53.91
C VAL A 751 4.48 -20.90 52.93
N THR A 752 4.15 -19.64 53.21
CA THR A 752 3.41 -18.75 52.31
C THR A 752 4.37 -17.95 51.44
N HIS A 753 3.94 -17.50 50.26
CA HIS A 753 4.80 -16.77 49.33
C HIS A 753 5.37 -15.47 49.93
N ALA A 754 4.54 -14.73 50.68
CA ALA A 754 4.95 -13.50 51.36
C ALA A 754 6.13 -13.73 52.34
N ARG A 755 6.03 -14.78 53.17
CA ARG A 755 7.08 -15.16 54.12
C ARG A 755 8.36 -15.63 53.42
N TYR A 756 8.23 -16.41 52.35
CA TYR A 756 9.37 -16.87 51.55
C TYR A 756 10.17 -15.70 50.97
N ARG A 757 9.50 -14.68 50.43
CA ARG A 757 10.16 -13.47 49.90
C ARG A 757 10.85 -12.64 51.00
N ALA A 758 10.18 -12.46 52.14
CA ALA A 758 10.72 -11.69 53.26
C ALA A 758 11.98 -12.32 53.86
N GLU A 759 12.04 -13.65 53.95
CA GLU A 759 13.18 -14.39 54.52
C GLU A 759 14.27 -14.73 53.48
N GLY A 760 14.04 -14.41 52.20
CA GLY A 760 14.93 -14.73 51.08
C GLY A 760 14.98 -16.24 50.74
N GLY A 761 13.98 -17.02 51.13
CA GLY A 761 14.00 -18.48 51.04
C GLY A 761 13.35 -19.12 52.26
N ALA A 762 13.19 -20.44 52.25
CA ALA A 762 12.79 -21.16 53.46
C ALA A 762 14.01 -21.70 54.20
N LYS A 763 14.07 -21.46 55.51
CA LYS A 763 15.22 -21.80 56.34
C LYS A 763 14.87 -22.91 57.32
N LEU A 764 15.67 -23.97 57.36
CA LEU A 764 15.55 -25.07 58.32
C LEU A 764 16.82 -25.11 59.19
N ALA A 765 16.67 -25.12 60.51
CA ALA A 765 17.80 -25.22 61.45
C ALA A 765 18.27 -26.67 61.64
N GLY A 766 19.54 -26.86 62.01
CA GLY A 766 20.14 -28.17 62.26
C GLY A 766 20.43 -28.94 60.97
N ALA A 767 21.08 -28.28 60.00
CA ALA A 767 21.26 -28.77 58.63
C ALA A 767 21.84 -30.19 58.55
N SER A 768 22.85 -30.50 59.38
CA SER A 768 23.52 -31.80 59.43
C SER A 768 22.62 -32.96 59.92
N GLY A 769 21.48 -32.64 60.55
CA GLY A 769 20.53 -33.63 61.05
C GLY A 769 19.29 -33.84 60.18
N ILE A 770 19.18 -33.16 59.03
CA ILE A 770 18.01 -33.21 58.14
C ILE A 770 18.16 -34.35 57.12
N SER A 771 17.11 -35.16 56.97
CA SER A 771 17.01 -36.22 55.97
C SER A 771 15.59 -36.34 55.41
N GLN A 772 15.42 -37.00 54.26
CA GLN A 772 14.11 -37.22 53.62
C GLN A 772 13.28 -35.94 53.42
N LEU A 773 13.95 -34.84 53.09
CA LEU A 773 13.29 -33.57 52.85
C LEU A 773 12.50 -33.64 51.54
N THR A 774 11.22 -33.28 51.61
CA THR A 774 10.33 -33.15 50.47
C THR A 774 9.62 -31.80 50.50
N ILE A 775 9.27 -31.31 49.32
CA ILE A 775 8.44 -30.12 49.13
C ILE A 775 7.22 -30.48 48.28
N ALA A 776 6.05 -29.99 48.68
CA ALA A 776 4.82 -30.11 47.91
C ALA A 776 4.04 -28.80 47.93
N THR A 777 3.29 -28.53 46.87
CA THR A 777 2.30 -27.46 46.83
C THR A 777 1.01 -27.94 47.45
N VAL A 778 0.37 -27.11 48.25
CA VAL A 778 -0.95 -27.31 48.82
C VAL A 778 -1.84 -26.19 48.32
N ASP A 779 -2.93 -26.57 47.67
CA ASP A 779 -4.01 -25.68 47.26
C ASP A 779 -5.29 -26.05 47.99
N SER A 780 -6.14 -25.07 48.29
CA SER A 780 -7.40 -25.31 49.01
C SER A 780 -8.57 -24.83 48.17
N LEU A 781 -9.45 -25.75 47.81
CA LEU A 781 -10.62 -25.51 46.98
C LEU A 781 -11.81 -26.31 47.55
N ASP A 782 -12.94 -25.64 47.74
CA ASP A 782 -14.19 -26.21 48.28
C ASP A 782 -13.99 -27.01 49.59
N ASP A 783 -13.26 -26.40 50.54
CA ASP A 783 -12.91 -26.99 51.84
C ASP A 783 -12.11 -28.32 51.77
N ARG A 784 -11.56 -28.65 50.60
CA ARG A 784 -10.65 -29.79 50.40
C ARG A 784 -9.25 -29.29 50.05
N GLU A 785 -8.22 -29.93 50.62
CA GLU A 785 -6.83 -29.70 50.27
C GLU A 785 -6.43 -30.61 49.10
N TRP A 786 -5.86 -30.01 48.06
CA TRP A 786 -5.27 -30.67 46.93
C TRP A 786 -3.76 -30.49 46.99
N THR A 787 -3.01 -31.60 47.01
CA THR A 787 -1.55 -31.56 47.14
C THR A 787 -0.87 -32.04 45.88
N SER A 788 0.22 -31.37 45.48
CA SER A 788 1.10 -31.90 44.43
C SER A 788 1.80 -33.18 44.92
N ALA A 789 2.36 -33.95 43.99
CA ALA A 789 3.27 -35.03 44.37
C ALA A 789 4.45 -34.44 45.18
N PRO A 790 4.84 -35.04 46.33
CA PRO A 790 6.00 -34.57 47.09
C PRO A 790 7.29 -34.76 46.28
N ILE A 791 8.04 -33.67 46.10
CA ILE A 791 9.32 -33.68 45.38
C ILE A 791 10.44 -33.85 46.40
N PRO A 792 11.28 -34.90 46.29
CA PRO A 792 12.45 -35.05 47.15
C PRO A 792 13.46 -33.93 46.86
N VAL A 793 13.99 -33.33 47.93
CA VAL A 793 15.02 -32.30 47.85
C VAL A 793 16.35 -32.92 48.23
N GLU A 794 17.30 -32.90 47.30
CA GLU A 794 18.67 -33.33 47.55
C GLU A 794 19.34 -32.37 48.53
N VAL A 795 19.65 -32.84 49.73
CA VAL A 795 20.43 -32.10 50.72
C VAL A 795 21.91 -32.37 50.44
N ASN A 796 22.52 -31.53 49.59
CA ASN A 796 23.95 -31.59 49.32
C ASN A 796 24.74 -30.99 50.49
N LEU A 797 25.05 -31.82 51.49
CA LEU A 797 26.05 -31.48 52.50
C LEU A 797 27.40 -31.41 51.78
N SER A 798 27.97 -30.21 51.63
CA SER A 798 29.26 -30.05 50.94
C SER A 798 30.31 -30.94 51.61
N ALA A 799 30.82 -31.93 50.87
CA ALA A 799 32.00 -32.68 51.27
C ALA A 799 33.18 -31.70 51.41
N GLU A 800 33.87 -31.78 52.55
CA GLU A 800 34.96 -30.90 52.96
C GLU A 800 36.00 -30.70 51.84
N SER A 801 36.12 -29.47 51.32
CA SER A 801 37.17 -29.11 50.35
C SER A 801 38.48 -28.90 51.12
N GLY A 802 39.48 -29.76 50.90
CA GLY A 802 40.76 -29.70 51.61
C GLY A 802 41.48 -28.35 51.42
N ARG A 803 41.90 -27.73 52.52
CA ARG A 803 42.51 -26.39 52.53
C ARG A 803 43.87 -26.40 53.22
N ALA A 804 44.86 -25.72 52.64
CA ALA A 804 46.17 -25.52 53.26
C ALA A 804 46.62 -24.06 53.16
N SER A 805 47.48 -23.63 54.08
CA SER A 805 48.18 -22.33 54.00
C SER A 805 49.68 -22.56 53.85
N TYR A 806 50.39 -21.65 53.16
CA TYR A 806 51.85 -21.75 53.03
C TYR A 806 52.56 -20.45 53.40
N SER A 807 53.87 -20.55 53.61
CA SER A 807 54.80 -19.46 53.93
C SER A 807 56.08 -19.61 53.11
N LEU A 808 56.75 -18.48 52.83
CA LEU A 808 57.97 -18.44 52.01
C LEU A 808 59.09 -17.67 52.70
N GLN A 809 60.29 -18.25 52.69
CA GLN A 809 61.50 -17.56 53.14
C GLN A 809 62.59 -17.59 52.05
N ILE A 810 62.89 -16.42 51.47
CA ILE A 810 63.92 -16.25 50.45
C ILE A 810 65.23 -15.80 51.12
N LYS A 811 66.22 -16.69 51.21
CA LYS A 811 67.52 -16.40 51.84
C LYS A 811 68.61 -16.20 50.77
N ARG A 812 69.46 -15.17 50.95
CA ARG A 812 70.63 -14.91 50.10
C ARG A 812 71.85 -15.69 50.64
N ALA A 813 72.61 -16.36 49.77
CA ALA A 813 73.86 -17.00 50.18
C ALA A 813 74.95 -15.96 50.47
N LEU A 814 75.73 -16.15 51.54
CA LEU A 814 76.74 -15.20 52.03
C LEU A 814 78.04 -15.15 51.19
N PHE A 815 78.28 -16.13 50.30
CA PHE A 815 79.33 -16.08 49.29
C PHE A 815 78.85 -16.76 47.99
N GLY A 816 78.76 -16.01 46.88
CA GLY A 816 78.65 -16.55 45.51
C GLY A 816 77.29 -17.10 45.03
N GLY A 817 76.38 -16.22 44.60
CA GLY A 817 75.60 -16.43 43.36
C GLY A 817 74.21 -17.11 43.40
N LYS A 818 73.83 -17.87 44.44
CA LYS A 818 72.51 -18.55 44.49
C LYS A 818 71.64 -18.07 45.66
N ARG A 819 70.32 -18.05 45.47
CA ARG A 819 69.31 -17.82 46.51
C ARG A 819 68.60 -19.12 46.83
N THR A 820 68.20 -19.29 48.08
CA THR A 820 67.43 -20.46 48.50
C THR A 820 66.06 -20.04 48.98
N ILE A 821 65.02 -20.72 48.48
CA ILE A 821 63.63 -20.52 48.88
C ILE A 821 63.24 -21.69 49.76
N HIS A 822 62.78 -21.40 50.97
CA HIS A 822 62.16 -22.39 51.85
C HIS A 822 60.65 -22.18 51.79
N ILE A 823 59.93 -23.24 51.46
CA ILE A 823 58.49 -23.32 51.41
C ILE A 823 58.06 -24.15 52.60
N SER A 824 57.13 -23.64 53.40
CA SER A 824 56.50 -24.41 54.47
C SER A 824 55.00 -24.26 54.38
N ALA A 825 54.27 -25.36 54.35
CA ALA A 825 52.83 -25.41 54.21
C ALA A 825 52.19 -26.25 55.33
N ARG A 826 50.97 -25.91 55.71
CA ARG A 826 50.23 -26.57 56.79
C ARG A 826 48.74 -26.67 56.48
N THR A 827 48.10 -27.70 56.99
CA THR A 827 46.66 -27.94 56.86
C THR A 827 46.09 -28.54 58.14
N SER A 828 44.81 -28.29 58.40
CA SER A 828 44.02 -29.04 59.40
C SER A 828 43.57 -30.40 58.89
N ASP A 829 43.60 -30.60 57.57
CA ASP A 829 42.96 -31.72 56.88
C ASP A 829 44.02 -32.79 56.60
N ARG A 830 43.80 -34.02 57.09
CA ARG A 830 44.80 -35.10 56.97
C ARG A 830 44.51 -35.99 55.77
N GLY A 831 45.56 -36.57 55.18
CA GLY A 831 45.37 -37.53 54.07
C GLY A 831 45.34 -36.90 52.68
N ILE A 832 45.46 -35.57 52.58
CA ILE A 832 45.36 -34.84 51.31
C ILE A 832 46.74 -34.60 50.69
N ARG A 833 46.78 -34.51 49.35
CA ARG A 833 47.94 -34.02 48.60
C ARG A 833 47.50 -32.88 47.71
N ILE A 834 48.25 -31.77 47.73
CA ILE A 834 47.94 -30.61 46.90
C ILE A 834 49.05 -30.45 45.86
N PRO A 835 48.81 -30.74 44.57
CA PRO A 835 49.79 -30.52 43.52
C PRO A 835 49.89 -29.03 43.20
N VAL A 836 51.08 -28.44 43.31
CA VAL A 836 51.29 -26.99 43.14
C VAL A 836 52.42 -26.65 42.17
N ASP A 837 52.25 -25.53 41.47
CA ASP A 837 53.29 -24.89 40.66
C ASP A 837 53.92 -23.73 41.44
N VAL A 838 55.26 -23.73 41.55
CA VAL A 838 56.05 -22.64 42.14
C VAL A 838 56.47 -21.70 41.02
N ILE A 839 55.98 -20.47 41.02
CA ILE A 839 56.08 -19.54 39.90
C ILE A 839 56.95 -18.34 40.27
N LEU A 840 57.87 -17.99 39.38
CA LEU A 840 58.71 -16.78 39.45
C LEU A 840 58.31 -15.76 38.40
N LYS A 841 58.04 -14.52 38.83
CA LYS A 841 57.84 -13.37 37.92
C LYS A 841 58.82 -12.26 38.27
N GLN A 842 59.62 -11.81 37.30
CA GLN A 842 60.48 -10.63 37.48
C GLN A 842 59.68 -9.35 37.22
N GLY A 843 59.99 -8.30 37.99
CA GLY A 843 59.30 -7.02 37.92
C GLY A 843 58.54 -6.67 39.20
N THR A 844 57.82 -5.55 39.14
CA THR A 844 57.16 -4.95 40.31
C THR A 844 55.79 -5.55 40.62
N ILE A 845 55.18 -6.29 39.68
CA ILE A 845 53.81 -6.80 39.76
C ILE A 845 53.82 -8.29 40.09
N MET A 846 53.06 -8.68 41.12
CA MET A 846 52.91 -10.08 41.56
C MET A 846 52.08 -10.89 40.53
N PRO A 847 52.44 -12.15 40.23
CA PRO A 847 51.61 -13.01 39.41
C PRO A 847 50.30 -13.33 40.14
N MET A 848 49.17 -13.26 39.43
CA MET A 848 47.86 -13.64 39.99
C MET A 848 47.47 -15.09 39.71
N ASP A 849 48.12 -15.73 38.73
CA ASP A 849 47.97 -17.14 38.42
C ASP A 849 49.28 -17.76 37.91
N ALA A 850 49.24 -19.08 37.64
CA ALA A 850 50.42 -19.84 37.28
C ALA A 850 51.02 -19.51 35.91
N SER A 851 50.23 -18.94 35.00
CA SER A 851 50.65 -18.62 33.63
C SER A 851 51.41 -17.30 33.53
N GLU A 852 51.27 -16.42 34.52
CA GLU A 852 51.84 -15.08 34.50
C GLU A 852 53.34 -14.99 34.84
N GLY A 853 54.00 -16.12 35.04
CA GLY A 853 55.42 -16.20 35.35
C GLY A 853 56.08 -17.47 34.84
N ARG A 854 57.36 -17.61 35.15
CA ARG A 854 58.13 -18.80 34.82
C ARG A 854 58.06 -19.81 35.96
N THR A 855 57.60 -21.03 35.68
CA THR A 855 57.63 -22.14 36.65
C THR A 855 59.05 -22.49 37.04
N LEU A 856 59.33 -22.42 38.35
CA LEU A 856 60.60 -22.83 38.95
C LEU A 856 60.61 -24.31 39.31
N ALA A 857 59.49 -24.81 39.83
CA ALA A 857 59.32 -26.20 40.22
C ALA A 857 57.83 -26.56 40.24
N GLN A 858 57.54 -27.85 40.07
CA GLN A 858 56.23 -28.41 40.34
C GLN A 858 56.40 -29.40 41.48
N ILE A 859 55.66 -29.22 42.56
CA ILE A 859 55.79 -30.02 43.78
C ILE A 859 54.42 -30.43 44.27
N ASP A 860 54.34 -31.58 44.95
CA ASP A 860 53.12 -32.00 45.62
C ASP A 860 53.30 -31.78 47.12
N LEU A 861 52.48 -30.90 47.70
CA LEU A 861 52.41 -30.70 49.15
C LEU A 861 51.68 -31.92 49.74
N ASP A 862 52.45 -32.90 50.19
CA ASP A 862 51.92 -34.18 50.67
C ASP A 862 51.67 -34.17 52.19
N PHE A 863 50.40 -34.11 52.57
CA PHE A 863 49.93 -34.14 53.96
C PHE A 863 49.35 -35.51 54.36
N THR A 864 49.65 -36.57 53.61
CA THR A 864 49.13 -37.93 53.90
C THR A 864 49.65 -38.50 55.22
N ARG A 865 50.83 -38.06 55.67
CA ARG A 865 51.49 -38.56 56.90
C ARG A 865 51.76 -37.48 57.95
N SER A 866 51.55 -36.21 57.63
CA SER A 866 51.85 -35.05 58.48
C SER A 866 50.92 -33.90 58.10
N SER A 867 50.52 -33.06 59.06
CA SER A 867 49.76 -31.83 58.80
C SER A 867 50.64 -30.65 58.35
N GLU A 868 51.96 -30.84 58.33
CA GLU A 868 52.95 -29.86 57.89
C GLU A 868 53.88 -30.45 56.84
N TYR A 869 54.27 -29.61 55.88
CA TYR A 869 55.12 -29.95 54.76
C TYR A 869 56.17 -28.86 54.55
N ALA A 870 57.43 -29.23 54.31
CA ALA A 870 58.50 -28.30 54.03
C ALA A 870 59.32 -28.72 52.82
N HIS A 871 59.69 -27.75 51.98
CA HIS A 871 60.43 -27.98 50.75
C HIS A 871 61.43 -26.84 50.49
N ARG A 872 62.58 -27.16 49.90
CA ARG A 872 63.66 -26.21 49.67
C ARG A 872 64.10 -26.24 48.21
N LEU A 873 64.15 -25.06 47.59
CA LEU A 873 64.57 -24.87 46.20
C LEU A 873 65.76 -23.92 46.13
N GLU A 874 66.71 -24.20 45.25
CA GLU A 874 67.80 -23.28 44.92
C GLU A 874 67.56 -22.63 43.57
N VAL A 875 67.75 -21.31 43.52
CA VAL A 875 67.56 -20.52 42.31
C VAL A 875 68.80 -19.68 42.06
N GLU A 876 69.15 -19.53 40.79
CA GLU A 876 70.27 -18.68 40.35
C GLU A 876 70.08 -17.21 40.74
N LYS A 877 71.08 -16.36 40.48
CA LYS A 877 71.05 -14.95 40.86
C LYS A 877 69.90 -14.21 40.17
N LEU A 878 68.86 -13.87 40.94
CA LEU A 878 67.70 -13.09 40.48
C LEU A 878 67.89 -11.58 40.72
N GLN A 879 67.60 -10.79 39.68
CA GLN A 879 67.55 -9.33 39.75
C GLN A 879 66.25 -8.89 40.44
N SER A 880 66.36 -8.02 41.43
CA SER A 880 65.22 -7.47 42.17
C SER A 880 64.62 -6.27 41.43
N PRO A 881 63.29 -6.02 41.49
CA PRO A 881 62.28 -6.81 42.20
C PRO A 881 61.81 -8.05 41.43
N PHE A 882 61.48 -9.11 42.18
CA PHE A 882 60.80 -10.31 41.65
C PHE A 882 59.86 -10.92 42.70
N TRP A 883 58.97 -11.81 42.24
CA TRP A 883 57.93 -12.46 43.03
C TRP A 883 57.97 -13.97 42.89
N ILE A 884 57.67 -14.68 43.99
CA ILE A 884 57.54 -16.13 44.04
C ILE A 884 56.21 -16.50 44.69
N CYS A 885 55.35 -17.21 43.95
CA CYS A 885 54.01 -17.60 44.40
C CYS A 885 53.76 -19.09 44.12
N LEU A 886 52.88 -19.72 44.91
CA LEU A 886 52.43 -21.10 44.69
C LEU A 886 50.98 -21.09 44.23
N PHE A 887 50.68 -21.87 43.20
CA PHE A 887 49.31 -22.04 42.70
C PHE A 887 48.95 -23.52 42.66
N SER A 888 47.76 -23.87 43.18
CA SER A 888 47.23 -25.24 43.09
C SER A 888 46.87 -25.57 41.64
N ARG A 889 47.23 -26.78 41.22
CA ARG A 889 46.85 -27.34 39.92
C ARG A 889 45.46 -28.00 39.96
N ASP A 890 44.93 -28.23 41.14
CA ASP A 890 43.57 -28.72 41.36
C ASP A 890 42.72 -27.59 41.96
N ALA A 891 41.72 -27.13 41.20
CA ALA A 891 40.85 -26.02 41.59
C ALA A 891 39.91 -26.35 42.75
N SER A 892 39.71 -27.64 43.06
CA SER A 892 38.90 -28.07 44.21
C SER A 892 39.65 -27.99 45.54
N LEU A 893 40.99 -27.86 45.51
CA LEU A 893 41.85 -27.77 46.68
C LEU A 893 42.38 -26.34 46.86
N GLN A 894 42.12 -25.75 48.02
CA GLN A 894 42.42 -24.34 48.26
C GLN A 894 43.77 -24.15 48.95
N LEU A 895 44.59 -23.25 48.40
CA LEU A 895 45.87 -22.85 48.97
C LEU A 895 45.86 -21.37 49.33
N GLU A 896 45.93 -21.06 50.62
CA GLU A 896 45.95 -19.70 51.13
C GLU A 896 47.37 -19.10 51.08
N PRO A 897 47.57 -17.96 50.40
CA PRO A 897 48.90 -17.36 50.24
C PRO A 897 49.36 -16.62 51.52
N PRO A 898 50.69 -16.55 51.77
CA PRO A 898 51.24 -15.75 52.85
C PRO A 898 51.16 -14.25 52.56
N ALA A 899 51.61 -13.43 53.52
CA ALA A 899 51.76 -12.00 53.31
C ALA A 899 52.68 -11.70 52.11
N THR A 900 52.32 -10.69 51.31
CA THR A 900 53.04 -10.35 50.06
C THR A 900 54.52 -10.03 50.27
N SER A 901 54.91 -9.55 51.46
CA SER A 901 56.30 -9.30 51.82
C SER A 901 57.18 -10.55 51.83
N GLU A 902 56.61 -11.73 52.08
CA GLU A 902 57.32 -13.02 52.08
C GLU A 902 57.52 -13.57 50.66
N MET A 903 56.67 -13.13 49.72
CA MET A 903 56.67 -13.57 48.33
C MET A 903 57.56 -12.71 47.44
N LYS A 904 58.04 -11.55 47.92
CA LYS A 904 58.82 -10.56 47.15
C LYS A 904 60.31 -10.60 47.49
N GLY A 905 61.20 -10.55 46.48
CA GLY A 905 62.66 -10.72 46.65
C GLY A 905 63.59 -9.70 45.98
#